data_AF-A0A8S1EIM3-F1
#
_entry.id   AF-A0A8S1EIM3-F1
#
_cell.length_a   1.000
_cell.length_b   1.000
_cell.length_c   1.000
_cell.angle_alpha   90.00
_cell.angle_beta   90.00
_cell.angle_gamma   90.00
#
_symmetry.space_group_name_H-M   'P 1'
#
loop_
_entity.id
_entity.type
_entity.pdbx_description
1 polymer ?
#
loop_
_entity_poly.entity_id
_entity_poly.type
_entity_poly.pdbx_seq_one_letter_code
_entity_poly.pdbx_strand_id
1 'polypeptide(L)'
;MYPAANSRVLSTLYILFSIQLIDSYSADVADPPFYKTLIYGEKLKGFVSISPADNNGSMYFVTFDIKEKPPGSLVWSVHMSSAPYDMAVMTDNCRRVKKSPPVVKNKPLSDSTITADGLAGNTLVISGDNSEVLACATVILPGTDLRHAVFHAEPIEGHVHIITLKNNLIRLVPDLKYMQKYANVEPVKAILTWAFVDECNQNATQHTDYSEIGVDSRATFVYEIPQNISLHYLAIFQSDQLYSCALIQTVEPRTVKALGVTLSQEHYFDAVRALEYSPNQLNIRDDCLDISTETIHNEFHSYYPSVNIFGSESILLKSLVHKNRCSVLRPRFSRPVAIANFIHPMIGRISLVDTDDKVLLTGEIRNLFDEISTRATIVVSNKTTSGYKCAHMICEDCPRVENAAVIVGKNEPAVSMTGVFDWFNISDAKSIIVDLDWMKVCANATKLPTGALTMHALIKRFSPFHSPTVASIVALEYPANNYTEIIINKKQIFSEANAHYRPIDRTITTGPPCGEKNLGAITNVSWIDDIKINLGKEFNDSSLILDENFVTGSTSMIGTSVILKDGKQVYCGHFEPLSERTIVFAEFNEPLQGYIKLTQYAESNWEVGYPTEVYYSLNYKNDVNPRTNPERIYWEVVNMQNMTCKSSIIFNPFHANETECTPQRHELCPIGSAANRSKPMLMHARYHLTAQMLPLSGPYSVVGKHMRIRSANNNIIGCYPLVKVSEASFRWTVLSNLTLVGVQKAISKRCNVPIYKVEVDYTREFYKGKCTIYWITILEEDHKLEKILDEFDVEQNRFKSDNVIDCGEGVQNEESVTEAPEIETQPPKILQSSSTILSSFVTFIIIARLFIF
;
A
#
# COMPACT_ATOMS: atom_id res chain seq x y z
N MET A 1 -15.68 72.53 35.39
CA MET A 1 -15.87 73.51 34.30
C MET A 1 -14.71 73.37 33.32
N TYR A 2 -14.92 73.63 32.02
CA TYR A 2 -13.85 73.61 31.00
C TYR A 2 -12.82 74.73 31.25
N PRO A 3 -11.53 74.44 30.97
CA PRO A 3 -10.89 74.87 29.72
C PRO A 3 -10.42 73.65 28.89
N ALA A 4 -10.22 73.66 27.55
CA ALA A 4 -9.87 74.69 26.55
C ALA A 4 -8.36 74.73 26.18
N ALA A 5 -8.00 73.82 25.26
CA ALA A 5 -6.96 73.83 24.21
C ALA A 5 -5.70 74.73 24.24
N ASN A 6 -4.55 74.10 23.95
CA ASN A 6 -3.38 74.58 23.16
C ASN A 6 -2.63 75.86 23.63
N SER A 7 -1.28 75.91 23.67
CA SER A 7 -0.32 75.29 22.73
C SER A 7 1.15 75.27 23.22
N ARG A 8 1.99 74.47 22.53
CA ARG A 8 3.45 74.63 22.28
C ARG A 8 4.40 75.02 23.43
N VAL A 9 5.29 74.10 23.81
CA VAL A 9 6.72 74.36 24.13
C VAL A 9 7.59 73.29 23.44
N LEU A 10 8.86 73.59 23.17
CA LEU A 10 9.83 72.74 22.48
C LEU A 10 10.68 71.86 23.42
N SER A 11 10.95 70.62 23.00
CA SER A 11 12.19 69.82 23.20
C SER A 11 12.81 69.56 24.59
N THR A 12 13.35 68.33 24.75
CA THR A 12 14.27 67.86 25.83
C THR A 12 13.57 67.64 27.18
N LEU A 13 13.62 66.48 27.86
CA LEU A 13 14.70 65.47 27.99
C LEU A 13 14.14 64.02 27.98
N TYR A 14 15.02 63.02 27.84
CA TYR A 14 14.69 61.58 27.74
C TYR A 14 14.68 60.85 29.11
N ILE A 15 14.36 59.54 29.07
CA ILE A 15 14.49 58.50 30.13
C ILE A 15 13.29 58.36 31.11
N LEU A 16 12.33 57.50 30.72
CA LEU A 16 11.48 56.64 31.58
C LEU A 16 11.17 55.39 30.72
N PHE A 17 11.82 54.23 30.89
CA PHE A 17 11.66 53.18 31.93
C PHE A 17 10.31 52.44 31.92
N SER A 18 10.35 51.15 31.55
CA SER A 18 9.30 50.11 31.67
C SER A 18 7.96 50.35 30.93
N ILE A 19 7.25 49.35 30.40
CA ILE A 19 7.43 47.89 30.51
C ILE A 19 7.72 47.31 29.12
N GLN A 20 8.74 46.46 29.01
CA GLN A 20 9.03 45.69 27.80
C GLN A 20 9.08 44.20 28.19
N LEU A 21 8.02 43.45 27.83
CA LEU A 21 8.05 41.99 27.89
C LEU A 21 8.93 41.49 26.76
N ILE A 22 10.23 41.40 27.05
CA ILE A 22 11.18 40.68 26.22
C ILE A 22 11.03 39.21 26.59
N ASP A 23 10.13 38.51 25.89
CA ASP A 23 10.30 37.08 25.68
C ASP A 23 11.66 36.93 24.99
N SER A 24 12.65 36.52 25.76
CA SER A 24 13.97 36.27 25.24
C SER A 24 13.85 34.99 24.43
N TYR A 25 14.16 35.09 23.13
CA TYR A 25 14.48 33.92 22.33
C TYR A 25 15.69 33.24 22.97
N SER A 26 15.43 32.31 23.88
CA SER A 26 16.31 31.18 24.06
C SER A 26 16.42 30.55 22.68
N ALA A 27 17.61 30.54 22.10
CA ALA A 27 17.86 29.60 21.02
C ALA A 27 17.57 28.21 21.59
N ASP A 28 16.91 27.34 20.81
CA ASP A 28 16.72 25.95 21.19
C ASP A 28 18.11 25.29 21.26
N VAL A 29 18.66 25.25 22.48
CA VAL A 29 19.72 24.32 22.83
C VAL A 29 19.04 22.96 22.87
N ALA A 30 18.94 22.33 21.70
CA ALA A 30 18.47 20.97 21.58
C ALA A 30 19.27 20.10 22.55
N ASP A 31 18.58 19.42 23.47
CA ASP A 31 19.21 18.59 24.47
C ASP A 31 20.17 17.59 23.79
N PRO A 32 21.40 17.41 24.33
CA PRO A 32 22.40 16.55 23.70
C PRO A 32 21.83 15.14 23.53
N PRO A 33 21.99 14.50 22.35
CA PRO A 33 21.22 13.33 21.96
C PRO A 33 21.31 12.20 22.99
N PHE A 34 20.18 11.98 23.68
CA PHE A 34 20.08 11.11 24.85
C PHE A 34 19.58 9.73 24.45
N TYR A 35 20.44 8.73 24.59
CA TYR A 35 20.21 7.37 24.16
C TYR A 35 19.80 6.44 25.32
N LYS A 36 19.00 5.39 25.06
CA LYS A 36 18.67 4.36 26.07
C LYS A 36 18.53 2.95 25.48
N THR A 37 19.57 2.11 25.55
CA THR A 37 19.40 0.67 25.21
C THR A 37 18.80 -0.12 26.36
N LEU A 38 17.91 -1.06 26.04
CA LEU A 38 17.46 -2.09 26.98
C LEU A 38 18.64 -2.99 27.36
N ILE A 39 18.70 -3.37 28.64
CA ILE A 39 19.56 -4.40 29.22
C ILE A 39 18.69 -5.65 29.39
N TYR A 40 19.06 -6.77 28.78
CA TYR A 40 18.30 -8.01 28.89
C TYR A 40 19.16 -9.19 29.33
N GLY A 41 18.62 -9.99 30.25
CA GLY A 41 19.11 -11.31 30.60
C GLY A 41 18.19 -12.01 31.59
N GLU A 42 18.51 -13.26 31.90
CA GLU A 42 17.70 -14.20 32.70
C GLU A 42 17.30 -13.65 34.08
N LYS A 43 18.16 -12.85 34.70
CA LYS A 43 18.06 -12.40 36.11
C LYS A 43 18.04 -10.88 36.30
N LEU A 44 18.12 -10.09 35.23
CA LEU A 44 18.26 -8.64 35.33
C LEU A 44 17.69 -7.94 34.10
N LYS A 45 16.86 -6.91 34.33
CA LYS A 45 16.25 -6.07 33.29
C LYS A 45 16.36 -4.59 33.70
N GLY A 46 16.65 -3.72 32.74
CA GLY A 46 16.85 -2.28 32.97
C GLY A 46 17.29 -1.57 31.70
N PHE A 47 17.81 -0.35 31.80
CA PHE A 47 18.33 0.42 30.66
C PHE A 47 19.76 0.89 30.93
N VAL A 48 20.60 0.87 29.88
CA VAL A 48 21.80 1.72 29.83
C VAL A 48 21.38 3.01 29.15
N SER A 49 21.51 4.16 29.82
CA SER A 49 21.45 5.44 29.12
C SER A 49 22.85 5.84 28.67
N ILE A 50 22.97 6.41 27.48
CA ILE A 50 24.24 6.83 26.90
C ILE A 50 24.06 8.26 26.37
N SER A 51 25.03 9.13 26.61
CA SER A 51 24.97 10.51 26.12
C SER A 51 26.36 11.06 25.84
N PRO A 52 26.53 12.00 24.90
CA PRO A 52 27.81 12.66 24.67
C PRO A 52 28.35 13.29 25.97
N ALA A 53 29.58 12.99 26.33
CA ALA A 53 30.28 13.61 27.45
C ALA A 53 31.09 14.85 27.03
N ASP A 54 31.27 15.05 25.73
CA ASP A 54 31.97 16.18 25.13
C ASP A 54 31.30 16.64 23.82
N ASN A 55 31.44 17.92 23.50
CA ASN A 55 30.85 18.52 22.27
C ASN A 55 31.42 17.92 20.98
N ASN A 56 32.56 17.23 21.02
CA ASN A 56 33.13 16.55 19.86
C ASN A 56 32.60 15.11 19.72
N GLY A 57 31.82 14.59 20.67
CA GLY A 57 31.31 13.20 20.68
C GLY A 57 32.43 12.15 20.67
N SER A 58 33.56 12.42 21.32
CA SER A 58 34.68 11.47 21.47
C SER A 58 34.51 10.55 22.68
N MET A 59 33.82 11.03 23.70
CA MET A 59 33.55 10.38 24.96
C MET A 59 32.04 10.34 25.19
N TYR A 60 31.56 9.25 25.79
CA TYR A 60 30.16 9.07 26.15
C TYR A 60 30.04 8.72 27.64
N PHE A 61 29.06 9.33 28.30
CA PHE A 61 28.58 8.87 29.60
C PHE A 61 27.78 7.57 29.42
N VAL A 62 27.93 6.65 30.36
CA VAL A 62 27.21 5.37 30.45
C VAL A 62 26.58 5.31 31.85
N THR A 63 25.25 5.31 31.92
CA THR A 63 24.46 5.34 33.17
C THR A 63 23.45 4.18 33.21
N PHE A 64 23.01 3.76 34.39
CA PHE A 64 22.23 2.52 34.57
C PHE A 64 20.93 2.71 35.35
N ASP A 65 19.79 2.50 34.68
CA ASP A 65 18.45 2.47 35.28
C ASP A 65 18.00 1.01 35.45
N ILE A 66 18.16 0.45 36.65
CA ILE A 66 17.83 -0.94 36.99
C ILE A 66 16.91 -0.93 38.20
N LYS A 67 15.64 -1.33 37.98
CA LYS A 67 14.57 -1.26 38.98
C LYS A 67 14.68 -2.31 40.07
N GLU A 68 15.11 -3.51 39.70
CA GLU A 68 15.32 -4.64 40.61
C GLU A 68 16.80 -5.02 40.57
N LYS A 69 17.56 -4.61 41.60
CA LYS A 69 18.96 -5.00 41.76
C LYS A 69 19.02 -6.29 42.59
N PRO A 70 19.55 -7.41 42.05
CA PRO A 70 19.71 -8.62 42.84
C PRO A 70 20.70 -8.39 44.01
N PRO A 71 20.59 -9.17 45.10
CA PRO A 71 21.44 -9.02 46.28
C PRO A 71 22.88 -9.45 45.98
N GLY A 72 23.75 -8.48 45.72
CA GLY A 72 25.17 -8.66 45.43
C GLY A 72 25.83 -7.37 44.92
N SER A 73 27.14 -7.39 44.68
CA SER A 73 27.78 -6.31 43.93
C SER A 73 27.63 -6.54 42.42
N LEU A 74 27.33 -5.47 41.69
CA LEU A 74 27.17 -5.48 40.24
C LEU A 74 28.36 -4.78 39.59
N VAL A 75 28.99 -5.47 38.66
CA VAL A 75 30.03 -4.91 37.79
C VAL A 75 29.60 -5.00 36.32
N TRP A 76 30.10 -4.08 35.52
CA TRP A 76 29.94 -4.10 34.06
C TRP A 76 31.29 -4.11 33.35
N SER A 77 31.27 -4.56 32.11
CA SER A 77 32.42 -4.75 31.25
C SER A 77 32.01 -4.55 29.78
N VAL A 78 32.97 -4.30 28.89
CA VAL A 78 32.72 -4.17 27.44
C VAL A 78 33.65 -5.11 26.71
N HIS A 79 33.12 -5.87 25.76
CA HIS A 79 33.76 -7.02 25.11
C HIS A 79 33.79 -6.88 23.58
N MET A 80 34.87 -7.34 22.94
CA MET A 80 35.11 -7.29 21.49
C MET A 80 34.37 -8.40 20.73
N SER A 81 33.09 -8.55 21.02
CA SER A 81 32.20 -9.51 20.37
C SER A 81 30.76 -9.03 20.48
N SER A 82 29.95 -9.28 19.45
CA SER A 82 28.52 -8.96 19.44
C SER A 82 27.68 -10.05 20.10
N ALA A 83 26.65 -9.62 20.85
CA ALA A 83 25.49 -10.43 21.15
C ALA A 83 24.35 -10.03 20.18
N PRO A 84 23.93 -10.90 19.26
CA PRO A 84 22.66 -10.72 18.57
C PRO A 84 21.50 -11.01 19.54
N TYR A 85 20.38 -10.39 19.26
CA TYR A 85 19.25 -10.23 20.17
C TYR A 85 18.13 -11.27 19.90
N ASP A 86 18.53 -12.53 19.84
CA ASP A 86 17.62 -13.68 19.94
C ASP A 86 17.29 -13.92 21.43
N MET A 87 16.02 -13.88 21.84
CA MET A 87 15.68 -14.03 23.26
C MET A 87 15.84 -15.47 23.76
N ALA A 88 15.62 -16.48 22.90
CA ALA A 88 15.67 -17.89 23.26
C ALA A 88 17.10 -18.33 23.65
N VAL A 89 18.12 -17.71 23.05
CA VAL A 89 19.54 -17.98 23.36
C VAL A 89 20.30 -16.78 23.94
N MET A 90 19.63 -15.68 24.30
CA MET A 90 20.26 -14.43 24.79
C MET A 90 21.28 -14.67 25.91
N THR A 91 20.92 -15.47 26.92
CA THR A 91 21.81 -15.73 28.06
C THR A 91 23.09 -16.42 27.61
N ASP A 92 23.01 -17.34 26.64
CA ASP A 92 24.19 -17.99 26.07
C ASP A 92 24.95 -17.10 25.10
N ASN A 93 24.30 -16.18 24.38
CA ASN A 93 24.97 -15.13 23.61
C ASN A 93 25.81 -14.24 24.55
N CYS A 94 25.24 -13.76 25.66
CA CYS A 94 25.96 -12.97 26.65
C CYS A 94 27.11 -13.78 27.33
N ARG A 95 26.91 -15.08 27.60
CA ARG A 95 27.96 -15.99 28.12
C ARG A 95 29.07 -16.24 27.08
N ARG A 96 28.77 -16.29 25.77
CA ARG A 96 29.76 -16.37 24.69
C ARG A 96 30.57 -15.08 24.61
N VAL A 97 29.91 -13.92 24.55
CA VAL A 97 30.55 -12.59 24.50
C VAL A 97 31.56 -12.41 25.64
N LYS A 98 31.23 -12.79 26.88
CA LYS A 98 32.13 -12.62 28.03
C LYS A 98 33.46 -13.41 27.90
N LYS A 99 33.54 -14.41 27.01
CA LYS A 99 34.80 -15.13 26.72
C LYS A 99 35.73 -14.37 25.77
N SER A 100 35.22 -13.37 25.03
CA SER A 100 36.01 -12.54 24.12
C SER A 100 36.82 -11.46 24.88
N PRO A 101 37.86 -10.86 24.28
CA PRO A 101 38.69 -9.85 24.94
C PRO A 101 37.87 -8.64 25.45
N PRO A 102 37.99 -8.28 26.75
CA PRO A 102 37.33 -7.09 27.28
C PRO A 102 38.14 -5.82 27.04
N VAL A 103 37.51 -4.84 26.37
CA VAL A 103 37.95 -3.44 26.22
C VAL A 103 37.90 -2.72 27.57
N VAL A 104 36.84 -2.96 28.34
CA VAL A 104 36.66 -2.40 29.70
C VAL A 104 36.39 -3.56 30.66
N LYS A 105 37.17 -3.63 31.74
CA LYS A 105 37.12 -4.71 32.74
C LYS A 105 36.46 -4.23 34.04
N ASN A 106 35.46 -4.97 34.49
CA ASN A 106 34.90 -4.98 35.85
C ASN A 106 34.79 -3.60 36.53
N LYS A 107 34.15 -2.64 35.86
CA LYS A 107 33.78 -1.36 36.47
C LYS A 107 32.60 -1.58 37.41
N PRO A 108 32.50 -0.88 38.57
CA PRO A 108 31.28 -0.90 39.37
C PRO A 108 30.10 -0.35 38.56
N LEU A 109 28.88 -0.77 38.88
CA LEU A 109 27.65 -0.28 38.27
C LEU A 109 27.30 1.15 38.75
N SER A 110 28.12 2.11 38.33
CA SER A 110 27.98 3.55 38.55
C SER A 110 28.23 4.30 37.24
N ASP A 111 27.72 5.52 37.16
CA ASP A 111 27.91 6.41 36.01
C ASP A 111 29.41 6.62 35.72
N SER A 112 29.76 6.59 34.44
CA SER A 112 31.16 6.52 34.00
C SER A 112 31.29 6.94 32.54
N THR A 113 32.53 7.24 32.11
CA THR A 113 32.81 7.64 30.71
C THR A 113 33.66 6.61 29.97
N ILE A 114 33.42 6.48 28.66
CA ILE A 114 34.13 5.60 27.72
C ILE A 114 34.29 6.31 26.37
N THR A 115 35.31 5.95 25.59
CA THR A 115 35.49 6.45 24.22
C THR A 115 34.46 5.86 23.26
N ALA A 116 34.12 6.62 22.21
CA ALA A 116 33.22 6.19 21.13
C ALA A 116 33.65 4.83 20.54
N ASP A 117 34.92 4.71 20.15
CA ASP A 117 35.49 3.52 19.50
C ASP A 117 35.64 2.33 20.47
N GLY A 118 35.60 2.58 21.78
CA GLY A 118 35.56 1.53 22.80
C GLY A 118 34.18 0.89 22.96
N LEU A 119 33.12 1.60 22.55
CA LEU A 119 31.72 1.26 22.83
C LEU A 119 30.93 0.82 21.59
N ALA A 120 31.04 1.56 20.47
CA ALA A 120 30.24 1.32 19.26
C ALA A 120 30.51 -0.06 18.64
N GLY A 121 29.49 -0.87 18.40
CA GLY A 121 29.59 -2.25 17.90
C GLY A 121 30.07 -3.29 18.91
N ASN A 122 30.47 -2.89 20.13
CA ASN A 122 30.89 -3.81 21.18
C ASN A 122 29.73 -4.12 22.15
N THR A 123 29.82 -5.25 22.85
CA THR A 123 28.80 -5.65 23.83
C THR A 123 29.19 -5.30 25.24
N LEU A 124 28.33 -4.53 25.90
CA LEU A 124 28.33 -4.31 27.34
C LEU A 124 27.75 -5.54 28.04
N VAL A 125 28.43 -6.06 29.06
CA VAL A 125 28.01 -7.22 29.85
C VAL A 125 27.97 -6.86 31.34
N ILE A 126 26.85 -7.12 32.00
CA ILE A 126 26.68 -6.99 33.46
C ILE A 126 26.92 -8.36 34.12
N SER A 127 27.63 -8.36 35.24
CA SER A 127 27.93 -9.55 36.03
C SER A 127 27.77 -9.32 37.53
N GLY A 128 27.40 -10.38 38.25
CA GLY A 128 27.38 -10.42 39.72
C GLY A 128 28.67 -10.95 40.35
N ASP A 129 28.69 -11.08 41.67
CA ASP A 129 29.89 -11.36 42.50
C ASP A 129 30.69 -12.60 42.09
N ASN A 130 30.05 -13.66 41.55
CA ASN A 130 30.71 -14.88 41.08
C ASN A 130 31.11 -14.84 39.60
N SER A 131 31.13 -13.67 38.97
CA SER A 131 31.25 -13.50 37.51
C SER A 131 30.14 -14.17 36.68
N GLU A 132 29.03 -14.55 37.30
CA GLU A 132 27.80 -14.90 36.60
C GLU A 132 27.36 -13.75 35.67
N VAL A 133 27.04 -14.07 34.41
CA VAL A 133 26.50 -13.12 33.44
C VAL A 133 25.02 -12.95 33.71
N LEU A 134 24.61 -11.72 34.04
CA LEU A 134 23.22 -11.41 34.41
C LEU A 134 22.43 -10.83 33.23
N ALA A 135 23.09 -10.06 32.36
CA ALA A 135 22.52 -9.44 31.17
C ALA A 135 23.63 -8.88 30.24
N CYS A 136 23.28 -8.58 28.98
CA CYS A 136 24.16 -7.83 28.07
C CYS A 136 23.39 -6.93 27.07
N ALA A 137 24.12 -6.07 26.35
CA ALA A 137 23.62 -5.24 25.25
C ALA A 137 24.75 -4.85 24.28
N THR A 138 24.60 -5.07 22.98
CA THR A 138 25.49 -4.56 21.93
C THR A 138 25.14 -3.11 21.63
N VAL A 139 26.09 -2.19 21.79
CA VAL A 139 25.81 -0.75 21.70
C VAL A 139 26.10 -0.22 20.30
N ILE A 140 25.19 0.57 19.72
CA ILE A 140 25.44 1.42 18.55
C ILE A 140 25.20 2.87 18.96
N LEU A 141 25.98 3.80 18.42
CA LEU A 141 25.94 5.21 18.79
C LEU A 141 24.92 5.97 17.92
N PRO A 142 24.19 6.95 18.51
CA PRO A 142 23.27 7.77 17.75
C PRO A 142 23.98 8.63 16.71
N GLY A 143 23.35 8.82 15.55
CA GLY A 143 23.87 9.68 14.47
C GLY A 143 25.02 9.10 13.63
N THR A 144 25.35 7.81 13.76
CA THR A 144 26.29 7.13 12.85
C THR A 144 25.55 6.33 11.77
N ASP A 145 25.98 6.45 10.51
CA ASP A 145 25.57 5.57 9.40
C ASP A 145 25.87 4.10 9.78
N LEU A 146 24.83 3.32 10.07
CA LEU A 146 24.92 1.86 10.06
C LEU A 146 24.70 1.36 8.64
N ARG A 147 25.62 0.52 8.17
CA ARG A 147 25.47 -0.23 6.91
C ARG A 147 25.50 -1.73 7.20
N HIS A 148 25.06 -2.53 6.25
CA HIS A 148 25.21 -3.98 6.28
C HIS A 148 25.50 -4.55 4.89
N ALA A 149 26.11 -5.73 4.87
CA ALA A 149 26.12 -6.63 3.73
C ALA A 149 25.49 -7.95 4.18
N VAL A 150 24.58 -8.49 3.38
CA VAL A 150 23.72 -9.64 3.76
C VAL A 150 24.00 -10.82 2.84
N PHE A 151 24.25 -11.98 3.42
CA PHE A 151 24.79 -13.16 2.75
C PHE A 151 23.84 -14.33 2.86
N HIS A 152 23.49 -14.94 1.72
CA HIS A 152 22.61 -16.11 1.60
C HIS A 152 23.24 -17.12 0.63
N ALA A 153 24.33 -17.77 1.07
CA ALA A 153 25.18 -18.61 0.21
C ALA A 153 25.54 -19.91 0.93
N GLU A 154 24.97 -21.03 0.47
CA GLU A 154 25.05 -22.30 1.19
C GLU A 154 26.50 -22.78 1.45
N PRO A 155 26.86 -23.15 2.70
CA PRO A 155 25.99 -23.40 3.85
C PRO A 155 25.76 -22.22 4.81
N ILE A 156 26.19 -20.99 4.52
CA ILE A 156 26.14 -19.85 5.46
C ILE A 156 25.02 -18.85 5.13
N GLU A 157 24.44 -18.28 6.19
CA GLU A 157 23.47 -17.18 6.11
C GLU A 157 23.74 -16.12 7.19
N GLY A 158 23.24 -14.91 7.00
CA GLY A 158 23.32 -13.83 7.98
C GLY A 158 23.86 -12.53 7.40
N HIS A 159 24.49 -11.71 8.23
CA HIS A 159 24.93 -10.37 7.83
C HIS A 159 26.23 -9.92 8.50
N VAL A 160 26.90 -8.96 7.87
CA VAL A 160 28.01 -8.22 8.46
C VAL A 160 27.62 -6.75 8.53
N HIS A 161 27.47 -6.25 9.75
CA HIS A 161 27.25 -4.83 10.00
C HIS A 161 28.56 -4.04 9.90
N ILE A 162 28.48 -2.84 9.34
CA ILE A 162 29.60 -1.93 9.13
C ILE A 162 29.24 -0.62 9.84
N ILE A 163 29.97 -0.32 10.92
CA ILE A 163 29.81 0.89 11.71
C ILE A 163 30.95 1.85 11.38
N THR A 164 30.62 3.07 10.96
CA THR A 164 31.63 4.11 10.71
C THR A 164 32.10 4.71 12.04
N LEU A 165 33.42 4.65 12.28
CA LEU A 165 34.09 5.25 13.43
C LEU A 165 34.84 6.52 12.99
N LYS A 166 35.60 7.13 13.91
CA LYS A 166 36.40 8.32 13.60
C LYS A 166 37.70 7.97 12.85
N ASN A 167 38.31 8.98 12.22
CA ASN A 167 39.61 8.86 11.55
C ASN A 167 39.66 7.78 10.45
N ASN A 168 38.61 7.67 9.64
CA ASN A 168 38.44 6.64 8.60
C ASN A 168 38.45 5.18 9.11
N LEU A 169 38.35 4.96 10.42
CA LEU A 169 38.14 3.63 10.97
C LEU A 169 36.70 3.16 10.72
N ILE A 170 36.53 1.87 10.53
CA ILE A 170 35.24 1.17 10.62
C ILE A 170 35.35 0.03 11.62
N ARG A 171 34.21 -0.38 12.18
CA ARG A 171 34.06 -1.66 12.86
C ARG A 171 33.16 -2.60 12.06
N LEU A 172 33.68 -3.78 11.75
CA LEU A 172 32.88 -4.90 11.25
C LEU A 172 32.32 -5.68 12.43
N VAL A 173 31.03 -5.98 12.35
CA VAL A 173 30.27 -6.76 13.34
C VAL A 173 29.55 -7.89 12.59
N PRO A 174 30.17 -9.09 12.49
CA PRO A 174 29.55 -10.24 11.84
C PRO A 174 28.54 -10.94 12.75
N ASP A 175 27.40 -11.34 12.17
CA ASP A 175 26.54 -12.40 12.68
C ASP A 175 26.20 -13.33 11.51
N LEU A 176 27.20 -14.15 11.15
CA LEU A 176 27.07 -15.23 10.16
C LEU A 176 26.86 -16.55 10.90
N LYS A 177 25.85 -17.32 10.50
CA LYS A 177 25.51 -18.64 11.03
C LYS A 177 25.45 -19.68 9.91
N TYR A 178 25.54 -20.97 10.25
CA TYR A 178 25.17 -22.02 9.31
C TYR A 178 23.65 -22.08 9.15
N MET A 179 23.18 -22.28 7.91
CA MET A 179 21.75 -22.46 7.64
C MET A 179 21.18 -23.64 8.41
N GLN A 180 19.92 -23.56 8.86
CA GLN A 180 19.32 -24.56 9.77
C GLN A 180 19.46 -26.01 9.27
N LYS A 181 19.36 -26.24 7.96
CA LYS A 181 19.52 -27.58 7.34
C LYS A 181 20.92 -28.20 7.50
N TYR A 182 21.94 -27.39 7.78
CA TYR A 182 23.31 -27.82 8.06
C TYR A 182 23.64 -27.89 9.56
N ALA A 183 22.74 -27.49 10.47
CA ALA A 183 23.01 -27.41 11.91
C ALA A 183 23.38 -28.76 12.58
N ASN A 184 23.04 -29.89 11.94
CA ASN A 184 23.37 -31.24 12.39
C ASN A 184 24.52 -31.90 11.60
N VAL A 185 25.14 -31.18 10.65
CA VAL A 185 26.27 -31.65 9.84
C VAL A 185 27.54 -30.98 10.40
N GLU A 186 28.59 -31.75 10.72
CA GLU A 186 29.85 -31.13 11.13
C GLU A 186 30.42 -30.35 9.93
N PRO A 187 30.54 -29.01 10.01
CA PRO A 187 30.84 -28.19 8.84
C PRO A 187 32.28 -28.42 8.38
N VAL A 188 32.49 -28.34 7.07
CA VAL A 188 33.84 -28.35 6.49
C VAL A 188 34.59 -27.14 7.03
N LYS A 189 35.62 -27.38 7.85
CA LYS A 189 36.45 -26.36 8.52
C LYS A 189 37.38 -25.67 7.52
N ALA A 190 36.79 -24.90 6.62
CA ALA A 190 37.48 -23.99 5.72
C ALA A 190 37.64 -22.62 6.39
N ILE A 191 38.79 -21.99 6.19
CA ILE A 191 39.00 -20.60 6.61
C ILE A 191 38.20 -19.71 5.64
N LEU A 192 37.35 -18.86 6.21
CA LEU A 192 36.70 -17.77 5.49
C LEU A 192 37.44 -16.46 5.77
N THR A 193 37.75 -15.72 4.72
CA THR A 193 38.28 -14.35 4.79
C THR A 193 37.30 -13.39 4.10
N TRP A 194 37.49 -12.08 4.24
CA TRP A 194 36.61 -11.07 3.66
C TRP A 194 37.39 -9.97 2.95
N ALA A 195 36.77 -9.34 1.95
CA ALA A 195 37.28 -8.08 1.41
C ALA A 195 36.21 -7.13 0.88
N PHE A 196 36.52 -5.83 0.89
CA PHE A 196 35.80 -4.88 0.04
C PHE A 196 36.23 -5.07 -1.41
N VAL A 197 35.26 -5.04 -2.31
CA VAL A 197 35.45 -5.18 -3.76
C VAL A 197 34.57 -4.18 -4.50
N ASP A 198 35.01 -3.74 -5.67
CA ASP A 198 34.27 -2.78 -6.50
C ASP A 198 33.12 -3.42 -7.28
N GLU A 199 33.23 -4.72 -7.61
CA GLU A 199 32.19 -5.52 -8.29
C GLU A 199 32.22 -6.98 -7.80
N CYS A 200 31.06 -7.66 -7.76
CA CYS A 200 30.92 -9.06 -7.34
C CYS A 200 31.33 -10.09 -8.42
N ASN A 201 32.53 -9.94 -8.98
CA ASN A 201 33.03 -10.76 -10.10
C ASN A 201 34.16 -11.71 -9.65
N GLN A 202 34.36 -12.84 -10.35
CA GLN A 202 35.49 -13.75 -10.06
C GLN A 202 36.88 -13.08 -10.19
N ASN A 203 36.99 -12.00 -10.98
CA ASN A 203 38.20 -11.20 -11.15
C ASN A 203 38.20 -9.93 -10.26
N ALA A 204 37.44 -9.90 -9.17
CA ALA A 204 37.32 -8.73 -8.30
C ALA A 204 38.67 -8.25 -7.75
N THR A 205 38.90 -6.94 -7.83
CA THR A 205 40.01 -6.26 -7.16
C THR A 205 39.82 -6.31 -5.64
N GLN A 206 40.63 -7.12 -4.96
CA GLN A 206 40.69 -7.22 -3.50
C GLN A 206 41.48 -6.04 -2.92
N HIS A 207 40.95 -5.39 -1.88
CA HIS A 207 41.58 -4.18 -1.30
C HIS A 207 41.91 -4.25 0.21
N THR A 208 41.68 -5.38 0.90
CA THR A 208 41.77 -5.44 2.38
C THR A 208 42.52 -6.66 2.93
N ASP A 209 42.58 -6.77 4.26
CA ASP A 209 43.41 -7.71 5.03
C ASP A 209 42.72 -9.07 5.29
N TYR A 210 43.51 -10.15 5.27
CA TYR A 210 43.09 -11.57 5.27
C TYR A 210 42.62 -12.09 6.65
N SER A 211 41.98 -11.23 7.45
CA SER A 211 41.48 -11.61 8.78
C SER A 211 40.31 -12.61 8.71
N GLU A 212 40.36 -13.65 9.55
CA GLU A 212 39.39 -14.76 9.52
C GLU A 212 38.00 -14.32 10.01
N ILE A 213 36.99 -14.46 9.16
CA ILE A 213 35.58 -14.24 9.50
C ILE A 213 34.88 -15.58 9.77
N GLY A 214 35.08 -16.12 10.98
CA GLY A 214 34.50 -17.40 11.35
C GLY A 214 32.97 -17.39 11.39
N VAL A 215 32.34 -18.41 10.80
CA VAL A 215 30.91 -18.68 11.01
C VAL A 215 30.68 -19.00 12.50
N ASP A 216 29.59 -18.48 13.08
CA ASP A 216 29.32 -18.40 14.52
C ASP A 216 30.36 -17.60 15.35
N SER A 217 31.43 -17.07 14.73
CA SER A 217 32.45 -16.25 15.38
C SER A 217 32.08 -14.77 15.30
N ARG A 218 31.31 -14.34 16.31
CA ARG A 218 30.84 -12.96 16.50
C ARG A 218 31.93 -12.00 17.00
N ALA A 219 33.17 -12.17 16.55
CA ALA A 219 34.29 -11.30 16.91
C ALA A 219 34.19 -9.96 16.15
N THR A 220 34.46 -8.84 16.82
CA THR A 220 34.39 -7.52 16.17
C THR A 220 35.76 -7.04 15.73
N PHE A 221 35.87 -6.61 14.47
CA PHE A 221 37.13 -6.21 13.83
C PHE A 221 37.15 -4.70 13.59
N VAL A 222 38.29 -4.05 13.81
CA VAL A 222 38.50 -2.64 13.43
C VAL A 222 39.43 -2.60 12.23
N TYR A 223 39.06 -1.82 11.21
CA TYR A 223 39.84 -1.65 9.98
C TYR A 223 39.93 -0.17 9.62
N GLU A 224 41.09 0.27 9.12
CA GLU A 224 41.33 1.65 8.67
C GLU A 224 41.16 1.73 7.15
N ILE A 225 40.21 2.55 6.68
CA ILE A 225 39.90 2.65 5.25
C ILE A 225 40.98 3.47 4.52
N PRO A 226 41.73 2.87 3.58
CA PRO A 226 42.60 3.60 2.65
C PRO A 226 41.78 4.51 1.75
N GLN A 227 42.33 5.67 1.38
CA GLN A 227 41.62 6.78 0.71
C GLN A 227 40.98 6.44 -0.65
N ASN A 228 41.22 5.25 -1.21
CA ASN A 228 40.77 4.83 -2.55
C ASN A 228 39.77 3.65 -2.54
N ILE A 229 39.37 3.08 -1.39
CA ILE A 229 38.43 1.94 -1.37
C ILE A 229 36.99 2.41 -1.57
N SER A 230 36.24 1.75 -2.47
CA SER A 230 34.79 1.87 -2.55
C SER A 230 34.11 0.97 -1.50
N LEU A 231 33.27 1.55 -0.64
CA LEU A 231 32.39 0.78 0.25
C LEU A 231 31.10 0.41 -0.52
N HIS A 232 31.24 -0.36 -1.60
CA HIS A 232 30.12 -0.77 -2.46
C HIS A 232 29.72 -2.23 -2.24
N TYR A 233 30.67 -3.16 -2.21
CA TYR A 233 30.39 -4.57 -1.93
C TYR A 233 31.33 -5.13 -0.87
N LEU A 234 30.82 -6.08 -0.08
CA LEU A 234 31.60 -6.94 0.79
C LEU A 234 31.56 -8.36 0.24
N ALA A 235 32.73 -8.92 0.00
CA ALA A 235 32.94 -10.29 -0.44
C ALA A 235 33.46 -11.16 0.70
N ILE A 236 33.05 -12.43 0.70
CA ILE A 236 33.57 -13.51 1.53
C ILE A 236 34.30 -14.48 0.59
N PHE A 237 35.50 -14.89 0.97
CA PHE A 237 36.35 -15.82 0.23
C PHE A 237 36.53 -17.11 1.03
N GLN A 238 36.61 -18.24 0.34
CA GLN A 238 36.89 -19.55 0.92
C GLN A 238 38.12 -20.13 0.23
N SER A 239 39.23 -20.28 0.96
CA SER A 239 40.54 -20.68 0.39
C SER A 239 40.92 -19.81 -0.83
N ASP A 240 40.88 -18.49 -0.64
CA ASP A 240 41.18 -17.43 -1.61
C ASP A 240 40.30 -17.35 -2.88
N GLN A 241 39.31 -18.24 -3.02
CA GLN A 241 38.29 -18.16 -4.07
C GLN A 241 37.07 -17.36 -3.61
N LEU A 242 36.51 -16.53 -4.49
CA LEU A 242 35.29 -15.77 -4.20
C LEU A 242 34.13 -16.74 -3.93
N TYR A 243 33.66 -16.75 -2.69
CA TYR A 243 32.65 -17.69 -2.19
C TYR A 243 31.25 -17.06 -2.19
N SER A 244 31.14 -15.81 -1.72
CA SER A 244 29.90 -15.03 -1.75
C SER A 244 30.20 -13.55 -1.81
N CYS A 245 29.29 -12.74 -2.35
CA CYS A 245 29.44 -11.30 -2.43
C CYS A 245 28.09 -10.60 -2.27
N ALA A 246 28.06 -9.50 -1.53
CA ALA A 246 26.85 -8.79 -1.18
C ALA A 246 27.04 -7.27 -1.29
N LEU A 247 26.00 -6.58 -1.76
CA LEU A 247 25.96 -5.12 -1.80
C LEU A 247 25.92 -4.55 -0.38
N ILE A 248 26.72 -3.52 -0.12
CA ILE A 248 26.69 -2.76 1.13
C ILE A 248 25.52 -1.76 1.05
N GLN A 249 24.48 -1.97 1.86
CA GLN A 249 23.32 -1.09 1.94
C GLN A 249 23.34 -0.31 3.26
N THR A 250 22.89 0.94 3.24
CA THR A 250 22.56 1.68 4.47
C THR A 250 21.31 1.08 5.08
N VAL A 251 21.35 0.76 6.38
CA VAL A 251 20.20 0.14 7.03
C VAL A 251 19.19 1.24 7.37
N GLU A 252 17.97 1.17 6.83
CA GLU A 252 16.94 2.21 7.05
C GLU A 252 16.28 2.08 8.45
N PRO A 253 15.93 3.18 9.12
CA PRO A 253 15.12 3.16 10.34
C PRO A 253 13.75 2.50 10.11
N ARG A 254 13.42 1.48 10.90
CA ARG A 254 12.17 0.74 10.80
C ARG A 254 11.08 1.48 11.58
N THR A 255 10.09 2.07 10.91
CA THR A 255 8.94 2.67 11.61
C THR A 255 7.79 1.67 11.75
N VAL A 256 7.12 1.64 12.91
CA VAL A 256 5.89 0.87 13.14
C VAL A 256 4.71 1.81 13.44
N LYS A 257 3.49 1.38 13.10
CA LYS A 257 2.26 2.10 13.46
C LYS A 257 1.17 1.17 13.98
N ALA A 258 0.42 1.68 14.95
CA ALA A 258 -0.86 1.11 15.42
C ALA A 258 -1.66 2.17 16.18
N LEU A 259 -3.00 2.17 16.05
CA LEU A 259 -3.92 2.99 16.86
C LEU A 259 -3.60 4.50 16.87
N GLY A 260 -3.10 5.04 15.75
CA GLY A 260 -2.62 6.43 15.61
C GLY A 260 -1.25 6.72 16.25
N VAL A 261 -0.65 5.77 16.96
CA VAL A 261 0.71 5.86 17.49
C VAL A 261 1.70 5.47 16.41
N THR A 262 2.78 6.24 16.29
CA THR A 262 3.95 5.91 15.46
C THR A 262 5.14 5.71 16.39
N LEU A 263 5.90 4.64 16.21
CA LEU A 263 7.20 4.44 16.86
C LEU A 263 8.26 4.35 15.76
N SER A 264 9.42 4.99 15.96
CA SER A 264 10.61 4.76 15.13
C SER A 264 11.54 3.80 15.85
N GLN A 265 12.03 2.78 15.14
CA GLN A 265 13.14 1.93 15.57
C GLN A 265 14.35 2.23 14.69
N GLU A 266 15.23 3.09 15.19
CA GLU A 266 16.58 3.29 14.65
C GLU A 266 17.48 2.10 15.10
N HIS A 267 18.66 1.93 14.49
CA HIS A 267 19.57 0.80 14.80
C HIS A 267 20.34 0.95 16.12
N TYR A 268 19.99 2.02 16.80
CA TYR A 268 20.20 2.29 18.19
C TYR A 268 18.77 2.62 18.72
N PHE A 269 18.40 2.10 19.90
CA PHE A 269 17.14 2.47 20.57
C PHE A 269 17.13 3.96 20.99
N ASP A 270 16.74 4.85 20.07
CA ASP A 270 16.07 6.10 20.45
C ASP A 270 14.82 5.73 21.25
N ALA A 271 14.59 6.41 22.38
CA ALA A 271 13.52 6.11 23.31
C ALA A 271 12.17 6.67 22.84
N VAL A 272 11.79 6.28 21.61
CA VAL A 272 10.47 6.47 21.01
C VAL A 272 10.13 7.95 20.76
N ARG A 273 10.33 8.42 19.52
CA ARG A 273 9.67 9.62 18.97
C ARG A 273 8.17 9.41 18.74
N ALA A 274 7.44 8.98 19.77
CA ALA A 274 5.99 8.88 19.70
C ALA A 274 5.34 10.24 19.95
N LEU A 275 4.64 10.70 18.90
CA LEU A 275 3.60 11.71 18.93
C LEU A 275 4.09 13.14 19.18
N GLU A 276 3.27 14.11 18.79
CA GLU A 276 3.38 15.52 19.23
C GLU A 276 3.08 15.67 20.74
N TYR A 277 2.59 14.60 21.38
CA TYR A 277 2.22 14.53 22.80
C TYR A 277 2.62 13.18 23.40
N SER A 278 3.68 13.18 24.20
CA SER A 278 4.20 11.99 24.88
C SER A 278 3.11 11.32 25.75
N PRO A 279 2.73 10.06 25.49
CA PRO A 279 1.69 9.39 26.25
C PRO A 279 2.24 8.89 27.60
N ASN A 280 1.51 9.14 28.70
CA ASN A 280 1.93 8.77 30.06
C ASN A 280 2.23 7.26 30.23
N GLN A 281 1.67 6.40 29.37
CA GLN A 281 2.01 4.97 29.30
C GLN A 281 1.69 4.41 27.90
N LEU A 282 2.52 3.49 27.43
CA LEU A 282 2.26 2.62 26.28
C LEU A 282 2.39 1.17 26.74
N ASN A 283 1.44 0.31 26.38
CA ASN A 283 1.45 -1.11 26.69
C ASN A 283 1.71 -1.90 25.41
N ILE A 284 2.80 -2.65 25.35
CA ILE A 284 3.17 -3.50 24.21
C ILE A 284 3.29 -4.95 24.70
N ARG A 285 2.68 -5.88 23.96
CA ARG A 285 2.51 -7.30 24.30
C ARG A 285 2.84 -8.18 23.11
N ASP A 286 2.97 -9.49 23.30
CA ASP A 286 3.22 -10.39 22.17
C ASP A 286 1.99 -10.53 21.27
N ASP A 287 0.80 -10.71 21.85
CA ASP A 287 -0.48 -10.84 21.16
C ASP A 287 -1.62 -9.99 21.76
N CYS A 288 -2.79 -10.03 21.10
CA CYS A 288 -4.04 -9.38 21.53
C CYS A 288 -5.02 -10.30 22.28
N LEU A 289 -4.68 -11.58 22.44
CA LEU A 289 -5.48 -12.58 23.13
C LEU A 289 -4.76 -13.03 24.41
N ASP A 290 -5.50 -13.54 25.39
CA ASP A 290 -4.91 -14.25 26.52
C ASP A 290 -4.55 -15.67 26.08
N ILE A 291 -3.24 -16.00 26.03
CA ILE A 291 -2.74 -17.34 25.65
C ILE A 291 -3.35 -18.46 26.53
N SER A 292 -3.83 -18.15 27.74
CA SER A 292 -4.39 -19.12 28.68
C SER A 292 -5.92 -19.20 28.72
N THR A 293 -6.64 -18.21 28.16
CA THR A 293 -8.12 -18.19 28.13
C THR A 293 -8.75 -17.91 26.77
N GLU A 294 -7.93 -17.63 25.75
CA GLU A 294 -8.30 -17.26 24.37
C GLU A 294 -9.19 -16.01 24.24
N THR A 295 -9.45 -15.30 25.34
CA THR A 295 -10.27 -14.08 25.37
C THR A 295 -9.43 -12.82 25.18
N ILE A 296 -10.05 -11.76 24.63
CA ILE A 296 -9.48 -10.41 24.66
C ILE A 296 -9.48 -9.92 26.11
N HIS A 297 -8.28 -9.72 26.68
CA HIS A 297 -8.09 -9.20 28.03
C HIS A 297 -8.76 -7.81 28.23
N ASN A 298 -9.36 -7.57 29.41
CA ASN A 298 -10.12 -6.34 29.68
C ASN A 298 -9.38 -5.25 30.49
N GLU A 299 -8.38 -5.59 31.30
CA GLU A 299 -7.63 -4.64 32.15
C GLU A 299 -6.13 -4.99 32.20
N PHE A 300 -5.25 -3.97 32.30
CA PHE A 300 -3.79 -4.17 32.23
C PHE A 300 -2.96 -3.23 33.12
N HIS A 301 -2.03 -3.83 33.86
CA HIS A 301 -0.92 -3.12 34.50
C HIS A 301 0.22 -2.77 33.51
N SER A 302 1.07 -1.83 33.90
CA SER A 302 2.16 -1.26 33.10
C SER A 302 3.20 -2.31 32.69
N TYR A 303 3.33 -2.57 31.39
CA TYR A 303 4.31 -3.53 30.86
C TYR A 303 5.41 -2.80 30.07
N TYR A 304 6.67 -3.08 30.39
CA TYR A 304 7.82 -2.46 29.71
C TYR A 304 8.15 -3.23 28.42
N PRO A 305 8.31 -2.56 27.27
CA PRO A 305 8.50 -3.23 26.00
C PRO A 305 9.88 -3.91 25.92
N SER A 306 9.89 -5.21 25.63
CA SER A 306 11.09 -5.89 25.12
C SER A 306 11.25 -5.56 23.64
N VAL A 307 12.40 -4.99 23.27
CA VAL A 307 12.65 -4.50 21.90
C VAL A 307 14.05 -4.89 21.47
N ASN A 308 14.12 -5.73 20.45
CA ASN A 308 15.37 -6.25 19.89
C ASN A 308 15.68 -5.53 18.57
N ILE A 309 16.95 -5.12 18.41
CA ILE A 309 17.44 -4.44 17.19
C ILE A 309 18.00 -5.47 16.19
N PHE A 310 18.67 -6.52 16.68
CA PHE A 310 19.32 -7.55 15.88
C PHE A 310 18.73 -8.94 16.18
N GLY A 311 17.42 -9.10 15.93
CA GLY A 311 16.73 -10.37 16.16
C GLY A 311 15.35 -10.41 15.50
N SER A 312 14.95 -11.59 15.06
CA SER A 312 13.66 -11.86 14.41
C SER A 312 12.46 -11.45 15.27
N GLU A 313 12.56 -11.62 16.59
CA GLU A 313 11.54 -11.30 17.60
C GLU A 313 11.46 -9.79 17.92
N SER A 314 11.56 -8.97 16.88
CA SER A 314 11.50 -7.51 16.93
C SER A 314 10.10 -6.99 17.28
N ILE A 315 9.98 -5.68 17.55
CA ILE A 315 8.70 -5.05 17.95
C ILE A 315 7.60 -5.18 16.87
N LEU A 316 8.01 -5.51 15.64
CA LEU A 316 7.22 -5.61 14.41
C LEU A 316 6.13 -6.69 14.43
N LEU A 317 6.19 -7.59 15.42
CA LEU A 317 5.29 -8.73 15.58
C LEU A 317 4.40 -8.61 16.82
N LYS A 318 4.65 -7.59 17.64
CA LYS A 318 4.01 -7.34 18.94
C LYS A 318 2.75 -6.49 18.78
N SER A 319 1.87 -6.58 19.76
CA SER A 319 0.60 -5.86 19.81
C SER A 319 0.67 -4.63 20.72
N LEU A 320 0.27 -3.48 20.21
CA LEU A 320 0.04 -2.26 20.98
C LEU A 320 -1.37 -2.27 21.57
N VAL A 321 -1.45 -2.04 22.88
CA VAL A 321 -2.72 -1.78 23.57
C VAL A 321 -2.79 -0.30 23.95
N HIS A 322 -3.81 0.39 23.46
CA HIS A 322 -4.09 1.80 23.76
C HIS A 322 -5.59 2.06 23.83
N LYS A 323 -6.06 2.75 24.89
CA LYS A 323 -7.48 3.12 25.10
C LYS A 323 -8.46 1.94 24.92
N ASN A 324 -8.15 0.80 25.57
CA ASN A 324 -8.89 -0.48 25.48
C ASN A 324 -9.11 -1.00 24.05
N ARG A 325 -8.24 -0.63 23.11
CA ARG A 325 -8.09 -1.27 21.80
C ARG A 325 -6.74 -1.95 21.72
N CYS A 326 -6.68 -3.07 21.02
CA CYS A 326 -5.44 -3.78 20.71
C CYS A 326 -5.26 -3.84 19.19
N SER A 327 -4.02 -3.67 18.71
CA SER A 327 -3.66 -3.84 17.31
C SER A 327 -2.18 -4.17 17.18
N VAL A 328 -1.81 -5.04 16.23
CA VAL A 328 -0.40 -5.36 15.93
C VAL A 328 0.34 -4.12 15.44
N LEU A 329 1.55 -3.91 15.97
CA LEU A 329 2.51 -2.90 15.54
C LEU A 329 3.09 -3.25 14.19
N ARG A 330 2.33 -3.00 13.12
CA ARG A 330 2.80 -3.32 11.78
C ARG A 330 3.97 -2.40 11.40
N PRO A 331 5.10 -2.94 10.92
CA PRO A 331 6.15 -2.15 10.27
C PRO A 331 5.62 -1.35 9.09
N ARG A 332 6.45 -0.42 8.62
CA ARG A 332 6.38 0.17 7.29
C ARG A 332 7.56 -0.34 6.48
N PHE A 333 7.26 -0.86 5.30
CA PHE A 333 8.27 -1.42 4.41
C PHE A 333 7.95 -1.08 2.96
N SER A 334 8.94 -0.54 2.26
CA SER A 334 9.04 -0.44 0.79
C SER A 334 9.65 -1.71 0.18
N ARG A 335 9.54 -2.85 0.88
CA ARG A 335 10.21 -4.12 0.54
C ARG A 335 9.33 -5.02 -0.32
N PRO A 336 9.91 -5.97 -1.09
CA PRO A 336 9.14 -6.97 -1.82
C PRO A 336 8.22 -7.77 -0.88
N VAL A 337 6.98 -7.95 -1.32
CA VAL A 337 5.96 -8.74 -0.62
C VAL A 337 5.44 -9.85 -1.53
N ALA A 338 5.05 -11.00 -1.00
CA ALA A 338 4.13 -11.91 -1.67
C ALA A 338 2.83 -12.04 -0.87
N ILE A 339 1.70 -11.79 -1.52
CA ILE A 339 0.37 -11.92 -0.90
C ILE A 339 -0.31 -13.22 -1.35
N ALA A 340 -1.09 -13.82 -0.46
CA ALA A 340 -2.01 -14.90 -0.80
C ALA A 340 -3.38 -14.61 -0.19
N ASN A 341 -4.39 -14.46 -1.06
CA ASN A 341 -5.77 -14.19 -0.66
C ASN A 341 -6.60 -15.48 -0.57
N PHE A 342 -7.25 -15.68 0.56
CA PHE A 342 -8.05 -16.85 0.91
C PHE A 342 -9.53 -16.48 0.84
N ILE A 343 -10.33 -17.36 0.23
CA ILE A 343 -11.76 -17.13 -0.03
C ILE A 343 -12.64 -18.13 0.72
N HIS A 344 -12.21 -19.40 0.79
CA HIS A 344 -12.94 -20.49 1.43
C HIS A 344 -12.01 -21.70 1.68
N PRO A 345 -12.23 -22.53 2.71
CA PRO A 345 -13.15 -22.36 3.86
C PRO A 345 -12.67 -21.32 4.87
N MET A 346 -11.44 -20.84 4.72
CA MET A 346 -10.92 -19.65 5.38
C MET A 346 -11.12 -18.43 4.47
N ILE A 347 -11.49 -17.28 5.04
CA ILE A 347 -11.37 -15.98 4.35
C ILE A 347 -10.24 -15.17 4.98
N GLY A 348 -9.44 -14.48 4.17
CA GLY A 348 -8.39 -13.61 4.68
C GLY A 348 -7.29 -13.30 3.67
N ARG A 349 -6.25 -12.62 4.13
CA ARG A 349 -5.05 -12.31 3.34
C ARG A 349 -3.80 -12.54 4.17
N ILE A 350 -2.92 -13.41 3.69
CA ILE A 350 -1.53 -13.51 4.16
C ILE A 350 -0.65 -12.61 3.30
N SER A 351 0.36 -12.00 3.92
CA SER A 351 1.50 -11.36 3.29
C SER A 351 2.80 -11.94 3.85
N LEU A 352 3.75 -12.25 2.97
CA LEU A 352 5.15 -12.56 3.28
C LEU A 352 5.99 -11.33 2.92
N VAL A 353 6.81 -10.84 3.84
CA VAL A 353 7.66 -9.65 3.62
C VAL A 353 9.14 -9.99 3.74
N ASP A 354 9.94 -9.58 2.76
CA ASP A 354 11.39 -9.72 2.80
C ASP A 354 11.99 -8.67 3.75
N THR A 355 12.75 -9.08 4.76
CA THR A 355 13.44 -8.16 5.69
C THR A 355 14.95 -8.28 5.66
N ASP A 356 15.49 -8.66 4.49
CA ASP A 356 16.90 -8.95 4.20
C ASP A 356 17.42 -10.23 4.84
N ASP A 357 17.23 -10.41 6.16
CA ASP A 357 17.78 -11.52 6.94
C ASP A 357 16.76 -12.64 7.28
N LYS A 358 15.47 -12.37 7.04
CA LYS A 358 14.31 -13.20 7.38
C LYS A 358 13.17 -12.93 6.40
N VAL A 359 12.14 -13.78 6.45
CA VAL A 359 10.83 -13.49 5.86
C VAL A 359 9.79 -13.39 6.96
N LEU A 360 9.15 -12.21 7.10
CA LEU A 360 8.07 -12.00 8.06
C LEU A 360 6.73 -12.45 7.49
N LEU A 361 5.98 -13.20 8.30
CA LEU A 361 4.57 -13.51 8.08
C LEU A 361 3.71 -12.44 8.77
N THR A 362 2.73 -11.89 8.05
CA THR A 362 1.68 -11.05 8.61
C THR A 362 0.38 -11.21 7.83
N GLY A 363 -0.77 -11.06 8.47
CA GLY A 363 -2.05 -11.19 7.78
C GLY A 363 -3.26 -11.23 8.72
N GLU A 364 -4.44 -11.39 8.13
CA GLU A 364 -5.70 -11.58 8.86
C GLU A 364 -6.46 -12.74 8.20
N ILE A 365 -6.85 -13.76 8.98
CA ILE A 365 -7.60 -14.92 8.50
C ILE A 365 -8.68 -15.30 9.53
N ARG A 366 -9.89 -15.60 9.03
CA ARG A 366 -11.02 -16.14 9.80
C ARG A 366 -11.46 -17.48 9.18
N ASN A 367 -11.83 -18.43 10.04
CA ASN A 367 -12.52 -19.65 9.64
C ASN A 367 -14.03 -19.37 9.47
N LEU A 368 -14.64 -19.79 8.35
CA LEU A 368 -16.06 -19.53 8.07
C LEU A 368 -17.02 -20.56 8.70
N PHE A 369 -16.51 -21.69 9.20
CA PHE A 369 -17.31 -22.79 9.73
C PHE A 369 -17.24 -22.89 11.25
N ASP A 370 -16.02 -23.00 11.79
CA ASP A 370 -15.83 -23.24 13.21
C ASP A 370 -16.01 -21.96 14.03
N GLU A 371 -16.71 -22.08 15.16
CA GLU A 371 -16.88 -20.98 16.11
C GLU A 371 -15.66 -20.81 17.03
N ILE A 372 -14.78 -21.82 17.09
CA ILE A 372 -13.60 -21.88 17.96
C ILE A 372 -12.35 -21.45 17.18
N SER A 373 -11.57 -20.56 17.77
CA SER A 373 -10.28 -20.13 17.24
C SER A 373 -9.25 -21.25 17.32
N THR A 374 -8.48 -21.48 16.25
CA THR A 374 -7.58 -22.64 16.15
C THR A 374 -6.18 -22.22 15.71
N ARG A 375 -5.13 -22.80 16.31
CA ARG A 375 -3.75 -22.57 15.86
C ARG A 375 -3.47 -23.25 14.52
N ALA A 376 -2.72 -22.59 13.65
CA ALA A 376 -2.32 -23.16 12.36
C ALA A 376 -0.82 -23.03 12.10
N THR A 377 -0.28 -24.03 11.42
CA THR A 377 1.08 -24.04 10.85
C THR A 377 1.01 -23.48 9.43
N ILE A 378 1.94 -22.57 9.08
CA ILE A 378 2.00 -21.96 7.75
C ILE A 378 3.21 -22.52 6.99
N VAL A 379 2.99 -22.99 5.76
CA VAL A 379 4.02 -23.57 4.89
C VAL A 379 4.03 -22.83 3.54
N VAL A 380 5.22 -22.46 3.07
CA VAL A 380 5.39 -21.76 1.79
C VAL A 380 5.97 -22.72 0.75
N SER A 381 5.33 -22.80 -0.42
CA SER A 381 5.69 -23.76 -1.48
C SER A 381 6.08 -23.07 -2.78
N ASN A 382 7.02 -23.69 -3.51
CA ASN A 382 7.50 -23.26 -4.82
C ASN A 382 6.69 -23.77 -6.01
N LYS A 383 5.54 -24.40 -5.77
CA LYS A 383 4.62 -24.92 -6.80
C LYS A 383 3.28 -24.21 -6.69
N THR A 384 2.69 -23.82 -7.81
CA THR A 384 1.31 -23.29 -7.85
C THR A 384 0.30 -24.37 -7.48
N THR A 385 -0.85 -23.95 -6.96
CA THR A 385 -1.92 -24.85 -6.52
C THR A 385 -3.17 -24.68 -7.38
N SER A 386 -3.81 -25.79 -7.73
CA SER A 386 -5.22 -25.78 -8.11
C SER A 386 -6.05 -25.82 -6.83
N GLY A 387 -6.84 -24.79 -6.55
CA GLY A 387 -7.45 -24.49 -5.22
C GLY A 387 -8.37 -25.55 -4.57
N TYR A 388 -8.51 -26.74 -5.16
CA TYR A 388 -9.21 -27.90 -4.59
C TYR A 388 -8.27 -29.06 -4.17
N LYS A 389 -6.95 -28.95 -4.37
CA LYS A 389 -5.99 -30.09 -4.23
C LYS A 389 -4.91 -29.94 -3.13
N CYS A 390 -5.12 -29.04 -2.17
CA CYS A 390 -4.16 -28.77 -1.08
C CYS A 390 -3.79 -30.03 -0.27
N ALA A 391 -4.74 -30.94 -0.05
CA ALA A 391 -4.59 -32.11 0.84
C ALA A 391 -3.53 -33.15 0.43
N HIS A 392 -3.02 -33.11 -0.80
CA HIS A 392 -1.97 -34.03 -1.28
C HIS A 392 -0.58 -33.38 -1.40
N MET A 393 -0.44 -32.13 -0.96
CA MET A 393 0.79 -31.36 -1.14
C MET A 393 1.79 -31.58 0.01
N ILE A 394 2.45 -32.74 -0.01
CA ILE A 394 3.58 -33.02 0.88
C ILE A 394 4.80 -32.23 0.36
N CYS A 395 5.41 -31.45 1.23
CA CYS A 395 6.68 -30.78 0.99
C CYS A 395 7.47 -30.75 2.30
N GLU A 396 8.49 -31.59 2.40
CA GLU A 396 9.26 -31.76 3.64
C GLU A 396 10.25 -30.60 3.82
N ASP A 397 10.96 -30.22 2.74
CA ASP A 397 11.94 -29.13 2.71
C ASP A 397 11.34 -27.71 2.54
N CYS A 398 10.01 -27.56 2.56
CA CYS A 398 9.38 -26.25 2.42
C CYS A 398 9.54 -25.40 3.69
N PRO A 399 9.85 -24.09 3.58
CA PRO A 399 9.82 -23.16 4.70
C PRO A 399 8.48 -23.23 5.43
N ARG A 400 8.55 -23.39 6.76
CA ARG A 400 7.38 -23.53 7.64
C ARG A 400 7.56 -22.69 8.91
N VAL A 401 6.45 -22.23 9.48
CA VAL A 401 6.39 -21.75 10.87
C VAL A 401 5.23 -22.44 11.56
N GLU A 402 5.54 -23.22 12.60
CA GLU A 402 4.56 -23.99 13.37
C GLU A 402 3.81 -23.07 14.34
N ASN A 403 2.50 -23.27 14.48
CA ASN A 403 1.63 -22.46 15.36
C ASN A 403 1.64 -20.94 15.09
N ALA A 404 2.07 -20.51 13.91
CA ALA A 404 2.25 -19.10 13.50
C ALA A 404 0.95 -18.31 13.29
N ALA A 405 -0.19 -19.00 13.30
CA ALA A 405 -1.51 -18.40 13.23
C ALA A 405 -2.32 -18.74 14.48
N VAL A 406 -3.15 -17.82 14.92
CA VAL A 406 -4.46 -18.15 15.50
C VAL A 406 -5.49 -17.74 14.45
N ILE A 407 -6.13 -18.71 13.81
CA ILE A 407 -7.20 -18.45 12.87
C ILE A 407 -8.47 -18.28 13.67
N VAL A 408 -9.06 -17.10 13.61
CA VAL A 408 -10.19 -16.76 14.47
C VAL A 408 -11.47 -17.47 14.05
N GLY A 409 -12.32 -17.78 15.02
CA GLY A 409 -13.63 -18.36 14.80
C GLY A 409 -14.58 -17.46 14.01
N LYS A 410 -15.60 -18.06 13.41
CA LYS A 410 -16.64 -17.46 12.54
C LYS A 410 -17.28 -16.17 13.09
N ASN A 411 -17.37 -16.05 14.41
CA ASN A 411 -18.04 -14.96 15.11
C ASN A 411 -17.08 -13.96 15.78
N GLU A 412 -15.77 -14.22 15.76
CA GLU A 412 -14.75 -13.40 16.42
C GLU A 412 -14.19 -12.30 15.48
N PRO A 413 -13.71 -11.16 16.02
CA PRO A 413 -13.02 -10.15 15.23
C PRO A 413 -11.74 -10.72 14.61
N ALA A 414 -11.40 -10.31 13.38
CA ALA A 414 -10.16 -10.74 12.75
C ALA A 414 -8.95 -10.28 13.57
N VAL A 415 -8.11 -11.23 14.00
CA VAL A 415 -6.84 -10.95 14.67
C VAL A 415 -5.72 -10.97 13.64
N SER A 416 -4.80 -10.03 13.78
CA SER A 416 -3.60 -9.94 12.96
C SER A 416 -2.60 -11.02 13.36
N MET A 417 -2.37 -11.99 12.47
CA MET A 417 -1.34 -13.01 12.61
C MET A 417 0.06 -12.41 12.43
N THR A 418 1.05 -12.96 13.11
CA THR A 418 2.46 -12.57 13.03
C THR A 418 3.37 -13.81 13.17
N GLY A 419 4.46 -13.87 12.42
CA GLY A 419 5.43 -14.99 12.49
C GLY A 419 6.70 -14.72 11.68
N VAL A 420 7.70 -15.60 11.80
CA VAL A 420 9.00 -15.43 11.13
C VAL A 420 9.52 -16.75 10.58
N PHE A 421 9.85 -16.77 9.30
CA PHE A 421 10.65 -17.82 8.67
C PHE A 421 12.14 -17.44 8.68
N ASP A 422 13.05 -18.42 8.71
CA ASP A 422 14.40 -18.21 8.15
C ASP A 422 14.30 -17.75 6.68
N TRP A 423 15.33 -17.06 6.19
CA TRP A 423 15.23 -16.38 4.90
C TRP A 423 15.07 -17.36 3.73
N PHE A 424 14.20 -16.99 2.79
CA PHE A 424 14.09 -17.61 1.48
C PHE A 424 13.71 -16.53 0.46
N ASN A 425 14.15 -16.70 -0.78
CA ASN A 425 13.78 -15.81 -1.88
C ASN A 425 12.26 -15.82 -2.10
N ILE A 426 11.57 -14.73 -1.75
CA ILE A 426 10.12 -14.58 -1.91
C ILE A 426 9.69 -14.71 -3.39
N SER A 427 10.60 -14.52 -4.35
CA SER A 427 10.34 -14.77 -5.77
C SER A 427 9.97 -16.23 -6.07
N ASP A 428 10.42 -17.17 -5.25
CA ASP A 428 10.21 -18.60 -5.44
C ASP A 428 8.92 -19.09 -4.76
N ALA A 429 8.32 -18.30 -3.85
CA ALA A 429 7.01 -18.58 -3.28
C ALA A 429 5.92 -18.50 -4.37
N LYS A 430 5.27 -19.64 -4.65
CA LYS A 430 4.14 -19.75 -5.61
C LYS A 430 2.81 -20.07 -4.94
N SER A 431 2.84 -20.60 -3.72
CA SER A 431 1.64 -20.86 -2.91
C SER A 431 1.93 -20.76 -1.43
N ILE A 432 0.94 -20.33 -0.65
CA ILE A 432 0.95 -20.44 0.81
C ILE A 432 -0.10 -21.47 1.23
N ILE A 433 0.30 -22.37 2.12
CA ILE A 433 -0.53 -23.43 2.69
C ILE A 433 -0.74 -23.10 4.18
N VAL A 434 -1.97 -23.24 4.62
CA VAL A 434 -2.44 -23.07 6.00
C VAL A 434 -2.90 -24.43 6.49
N ASP A 435 -2.26 -24.94 7.54
CA ASP A 435 -2.40 -26.30 8.04
C ASP A 435 -2.96 -26.28 9.46
N LEU A 436 -4.18 -26.79 9.63
CA LEU A 436 -4.91 -26.88 10.91
C LEU A 436 -4.82 -28.29 11.54
N ASP A 437 -3.86 -29.12 11.11
CA ASP A 437 -3.74 -30.57 11.38
C ASP A 437 -4.89 -31.43 10.82
N TRP A 438 -6.15 -31.01 11.01
CA TRP A 438 -7.35 -31.67 10.48
C TRP A 438 -7.76 -31.19 9.09
N MET A 439 -7.24 -30.05 8.62
CA MET A 439 -7.55 -29.48 7.30
C MET A 439 -6.38 -28.66 6.75
N LYS A 440 -6.12 -28.77 5.44
CA LYS A 440 -5.14 -27.96 4.72
C LYS A 440 -5.82 -27.10 3.68
N VAL A 441 -5.66 -25.77 3.79
CA VAL A 441 -6.17 -24.78 2.84
C VAL A 441 -4.97 -24.13 2.15
N CYS A 442 -5.07 -23.81 0.86
CA CYS A 442 -3.97 -23.25 0.10
C CYS A 442 -4.45 -22.21 -0.91
N ALA A 443 -3.64 -21.18 -1.10
CA ALA A 443 -3.83 -20.14 -2.09
C ALA A 443 -2.51 -19.89 -2.83
N ASN A 444 -2.61 -19.44 -4.08
CA ASN A 444 -1.44 -19.01 -4.84
C ASN A 444 -0.89 -17.69 -4.27
N ALA A 445 0.41 -17.48 -4.46
CA ALA A 445 1.11 -16.29 -3.99
C ALA A 445 1.37 -15.32 -5.15
N THR A 446 0.79 -14.12 -5.10
CA THR A 446 1.10 -13.02 -6.02
C THR A 446 2.25 -12.18 -5.45
N LYS A 447 3.35 -12.05 -6.20
CA LYS A 447 4.47 -11.16 -5.83
C LYS A 447 4.14 -9.70 -6.15
N LEU A 448 4.40 -8.82 -5.19
CA LEU A 448 4.35 -7.36 -5.29
C LEU A 448 5.79 -6.81 -5.19
N PRO A 449 6.45 -6.48 -6.30
CA PRO A 449 7.85 -6.01 -6.29
C PRO A 449 8.08 -4.73 -5.47
N THR A 450 7.07 -3.87 -5.38
CA THR A 450 7.04 -2.61 -4.62
C THR A 450 6.51 -2.75 -3.20
N GLY A 451 6.08 -3.95 -2.79
CA GLY A 451 5.36 -4.19 -1.53
C GLY A 451 3.90 -3.70 -1.49
N ALA A 452 3.44 -2.96 -2.51
CA ALA A 452 2.13 -2.31 -2.53
C ALA A 452 1.26 -2.70 -3.74
N LEU A 453 -0.05 -2.78 -3.51
CA LEU A 453 -1.08 -2.76 -4.57
C LEU A 453 -1.35 -1.31 -4.96
N THR A 454 -1.50 -1.03 -6.25
CA THR A 454 -1.63 0.35 -6.74
C THR A 454 -2.94 0.62 -7.46
N MET A 455 -3.38 1.88 -7.40
CA MET A 455 -4.35 2.49 -8.31
C MET A 455 -3.97 3.93 -8.59
N HIS A 456 -4.47 4.47 -9.71
CA HIS A 456 -4.12 5.81 -10.17
C HIS A 456 -5.37 6.54 -10.65
N ALA A 457 -5.53 7.80 -10.26
CA ALA A 457 -6.49 8.74 -10.83
C ALA A 457 -5.74 9.90 -11.48
N LEU A 458 -5.60 9.84 -12.80
CA LEU A 458 -5.02 10.89 -13.62
C LEU A 458 -6.07 11.97 -13.88
N ILE A 459 -6.06 13.03 -13.08
CA ILE A 459 -7.01 14.14 -13.18
C ILE A 459 -6.66 15.00 -14.40
N LYS A 460 -7.51 14.98 -15.41
CA LYS A 460 -7.30 15.65 -16.71
C LYS A 460 -8.25 16.81 -16.93
N ARG A 461 -7.77 17.85 -17.61
CA ARG A 461 -8.62 18.88 -18.24
C ARG A 461 -9.12 18.38 -19.59
N PHE A 462 -10.30 17.78 -19.65
CA PHE A 462 -10.84 17.32 -20.94
C PHE A 462 -11.20 18.50 -21.86
N SER A 463 -10.39 18.71 -22.90
CA SER A 463 -10.74 19.48 -24.09
C SER A 463 -10.62 18.60 -25.34
N PRO A 464 -11.30 18.91 -26.45
CA PRO A 464 -11.34 18.01 -27.61
C PRO A 464 -9.96 17.67 -28.19
N PHE A 465 -8.98 18.57 -28.10
CA PHE A 465 -7.68 18.43 -28.76
C PHE A 465 -6.50 18.23 -27.79
N HIS A 466 -6.75 18.35 -26.48
CA HIS A 466 -5.71 18.24 -25.46
C HIS A 466 -6.33 17.89 -24.10
N SER A 467 -5.86 16.82 -23.46
CA SER A 467 -6.24 16.44 -22.10
C SER A 467 -5.03 16.41 -21.16
N PRO A 468 -4.48 17.58 -20.76
CA PRO A 468 -3.33 17.61 -19.87
C PRO A 468 -3.75 17.08 -18.49
N THR A 469 -2.95 16.16 -17.95
CA THR A 469 -3.02 15.78 -16.54
C THR A 469 -2.60 16.99 -15.69
N VAL A 470 -3.52 17.51 -14.88
CA VAL A 470 -3.31 18.67 -13.99
C VAL A 470 -2.99 18.23 -12.55
N ALA A 471 -3.41 17.03 -12.17
CA ALA A 471 -3.00 16.34 -10.96
C ALA A 471 -3.00 14.82 -11.18
N SER A 472 -2.16 14.11 -10.43
CA SER A 472 -2.15 12.66 -10.31
C SER A 472 -2.34 12.29 -8.85
N ILE A 473 -3.36 11.48 -8.57
CA ILE A 473 -3.60 10.91 -7.25
C ILE A 473 -3.30 9.42 -7.36
N VAL A 474 -2.30 8.95 -6.62
CA VAL A 474 -1.87 7.54 -6.61
C VAL A 474 -2.15 6.97 -5.23
N ALA A 475 -2.90 5.86 -5.16
CA ALA A 475 -3.12 5.15 -3.90
C ALA A 475 -2.29 3.86 -3.89
N LEU A 476 -1.45 3.73 -2.87
CA LEU A 476 -0.58 2.58 -2.59
C LEU A 476 -1.11 1.89 -1.33
N GLU A 477 -1.87 0.81 -1.48
CA GLU A 477 -2.25 -0.05 -0.36
C GLU A 477 -1.10 -1.01 -0.08
N TYR A 478 -0.56 -0.99 1.13
CA TYR A 478 0.53 -1.87 1.55
C TYR A 478 -0.08 -3.07 2.32
N PRO A 479 -0.26 -4.25 1.71
CA PRO A 479 -1.12 -5.32 2.25
C PRO A 479 -0.63 -5.91 3.57
N ALA A 480 0.69 -5.96 3.75
CA ALA A 480 1.33 -6.42 4.97
C ALA A 480 1.17 -5.43 6.14
N ASN A 481 0.68 -4.22 5.88
CA ASN A 481 0.80 -3.06 6.75
C ASN A 481 -0.57 -2.42 7.10
N ASN A 482 -1.65 -2.80 6.40
CA ASN A 482 -3.05 -2.34 6.58
C ASN A 482 -3.30 -0.83 6.40
N TYR A 483 -2.44 -0.12 5.67
CA TYR A 483 -2.66 1.29 5.34
C TYR A 483 -2.59 1.53 3.84
N THR A 484 -3.29 2.58 3.41
CA THR A 484 -3.11 3.17 2.08
C THR A 484 -2.37 4.49 2.21
N GLU A 485 -1.27 4.64 1.47
CA GLU A 485 -0.65 5.93 1.21
C GLU A 485 -1.23 6.53 -0.06
N ILE A 486 -1.70 7.77 0.01
CA ILE A 486 -2.21 8.54 -1.12
C ILE A 486 -1.18 9.62 -1.44
N ILE A 487 -0.47 9.45 -2.55
CA ILE A 487 0.48 10.42 -3.10
C ILE A 487 -0.28 11.33 -4.07
N ILE A 488 -0.20 12.64 -3.84
CA ILE A 488 -0.86 13.67 -4.63
C ILE A 488 0.23 14.56 -5.24
N ASN A 489 0.41 14.44 -6.56
CA ASN A 489 1.16 15.39 -7.38
C ASN A 489 0.18 16.32 -8.09
N LYS A 490 0.35 17.64 -8.00
CA LYS A 490 -0.51 18.66 -8.63
C LYS A 490 0.28 19.79 -9.26
N LYS A 491 -0.22 20.33 -10.37
CA LYS A 491 0.39 21.45 -11.12
C LYS A 491 -0.22 22.81 -10.76
N GLN A 492 -1.28 22.82 -9.96
CA GLN A 492 -1.98 24.01 -9.48
C GLN A 492 -2.70 23.70 -8.17
N ILE A 493 -3.23 24.73 -7.51
CA ILE A 493 -4.15 24.61 -6.37
C ILE A 493 -5.58 24.38 -6.90
N PHE A 494 -6.42 23.69 -6.13
CA PHE A 494 -7.84 23.49 -6.43
C PHE A 494 -8.71 23.96 -5.26
N SER A 495 -9.85 24.60 -5.57
CA SER A 495 -10.77 25.16 -4.58
C SER A 495 -11.84 24.17 -4.10
N GLU A 496 -12.13 23.14 -4.89
CA GLU A 496 -13.04 22.06 -4.55
C GLU A 496 -12.54 20.71 -5.06
N ALA A 497 -12.86 19.64 -4.32
CA ALA A 497 -12.73 18.24 -4.75
C ALA A 497 -13.99 17.49 -4.31
N ASN A 498 -14.56 16.65 -5.19
CA ASN A 498 -15.74 15.81 -4.92
C ASN A 498 -15.56 14.40 -5.50
N ALA A 499 -16.05 13.38 -4.80
CA ALA A 499 -16.10 12.00 -5.30
C ALA A 499 -17.44 11.72 -6.01
N HIS A 500 -17.44 10.85 -7.03
CA HIS A 500 -18.62 10.50 -7.85
C HIS A 500 -18.65 9.01 -8.18
N TYR A 501 -19.83 8.39 -8.10
CA TYR A 501 -20.01 6.92 -8.17
C TYR A 501 -19.64 6.24 -9.50
N ARG A 502 -19.58 6.97 -10.62
CA ARG A 502 -19.29 6.39 -11.95
C ARG A 502 -17.99 6.98 -12.49
N PRO A 503 -17.08 6.16 -13.04
CA PRO A 503 -15.84 6.64 -13.65
C PRO A 503 -16.09 7.23 -15.04
N ILE A 504 -15.04 7.63 -15.75
CA ILE A 504 -15.15 8.35 -17.02
C ILE A 504 -15.55 7.40 -18.16
N ASP A 505 -16.87 7.23 -18.32
CA ASP A 505 -17.50 6.45 -19.37
C ASP A 505 -17.08 6.95 -20.78
N ARG A 506 -16.22 6.17 -21.45
CA ARG A 506 -15.82 6.35 -22.86
C ARG A 506 -16.78 5.66 -23.85
N THR A 507 -17.77 4.90 -23.35
CA THR A 507 -18.76 4.18 -24.17
C THR A 507 -20.02 4.99 -24.46
N ILE A 508 -20.51 5.91 -23.63
CA ILE A 508 -21.73 6.69 -23.98
C ILE A 508 -21.64 8.15 -23.52
N THR A 509 -21.22 9.04 -24.44
CA THR A 509 -20.99 10.47 -24.17
C THR A 509 -22.31 11.29 -24.14
N THR A 510 -23.07 11.21 -23.04
CA THR A 510 -24.34 11.97 -22.86
C THR A 510 -24.18 13.45 -22.50
N GLY A 511 -22.94 13.92 -22.36
CA GLY A 511 -22.60 15.25 -21.89
C GLY A 511 -21.08 15.43 -21.82
N PRO A 512 -20.59 16.56 -21.27
CA PRO A 512 -19.16 16.77 -21.09
C PRO A 512 -18.56 15.73 -20.12
N PRO A 513 -17.28 15.34 -20.28
CA PRO A 513 -16.69 14.22 -19.53
C PRO A 513 -16.82 14.36 -18.02
N CYS A 514 -16.45 15.54 -17.49
CA CYS A 514 -16.51 15.88 -16.07
C CYS A 514 -17.88 16.41 -15.62
N GLY A 515 -18.96 16.03 -16.30
CA GLY A 515 -20.33 16.43 -15.94
C GLY A 515 -21.07 15.32 -15.17
N GLU A 516 -21.93 15.72 -14.22
CA GLU A 516 -22.77 14.81 -13.43
C GLU A 516 -23.61 13.84 -14.30
N LYS A 517 -24.02 14.28 -15.51
CA LYS A 517 -24.72 13.41 -16.47
C LYS A 517 -23.92 12.16 -16.85
N ASN A 518 -22.59 12.23 -16.86
CA ASN A 518 -21.68 11.11 -17.12
C ASN A 518 -21.19 10.48 -15.80
N LEU A 519 -20.68 11.26 -14.84
CA LEU A 519 -20.04 10.74 -13.61
C LEU A 519 -21.01 10.40 -12.47
N GLY A 520 -22.23 10.92 -12.52
CA GLY A 520 -23.29 10.69 -11.53
C GLY A 520 -23.34 11.76 -10.45
N ALA A 521 -24.20 11.54 -9.45
CA ALA A 521 -24.29 12.40 -8.28
C ALA A 521 -23.01 12.33 -7.41
N ILE A 522 -22.80 13.36 -6.60
CA ILE A 522 -21.73 13.41 -5.60
C ILE A 522 -21.89 12.25 -4.61
N THR A 523 -20.75 11.70 -4.18
CA THR A 523 -20.63 10.58 -3.25
C THR A 523 -19.98 11.07 -1.96
N ASN A 524 -20.65 10.86 -0.83
CA ASN A 524 -20.08 11.14 0.48
C ASN A 524 -19.18 9.97 0.90
N VAL A 525 -17.87 10.20 0.88
CA VAL A 525 -16.81 9.31 1.39
C VAL A 525 -15.96 10.09 2.39
N SER A 526 -15.32 9.41 3.34
CA SER A 526 -14.42 10.06 4.33
C SER A 526 -13.18 10.68 3.67
N TRP A 527 -12.46 9.89 2.87
CA TRP A 527 -11.14 10.23 2.32
C TRP A 527 -11.09 11.45 1.39
N ILE A 528 -12.23 11.92 0.85
CA ILE A 528 -12.22 13.04 -0.12
C ILE A 528 -11.87 14.37 0.55
N ASP A 529 -12.24 14.57 1.83
CA ASP A 529 -11.92 15.82 2.54
C ASP A 529 -10.44 15.89 2.92
N ASP A 530 -9.78 14.77 3.26
CA ASP A 530 -8.33 14.73 3.48
C ASP A 530 -7.54 14.98 2.18
N ILE A 531 -7.98 14.41 1.06
CA ILE A 531 -7.43 14.70 -0.27
C ILE A 531 -7.62 16.18 -0.62
N LYS A 532 -8.81 16.74 -0.40
CA LYS A 532 -9.16 18.15 -0.65
C LYS A 532 -8.31 19.13 0.16
N ILE A 533 -8.04 18.83 1.43
CA ILE A 533 -7.13 19.62 2.28
C ILE A 533 -5.73 19.70 1.65
N ASN A 534 -5.21 18.59 1.11
CA ASN A 534 -3.89 18.56 0.49
C ASN A 534 -3.86 19.21 -0.91
N LEU A 535 -4.92 19.05 -1.72
CA LEU A 535 -5.09 19.74 -2.99
C LEU A 535 -5.19 21.28 -2.86
N GLY A 536 -5.63 21.76 -1.69
CA GLY A 536 -5.69 23.18 -1.34
C GLY A 536 -4.38 23.81 -0.86
N LYS A 537 -3.35 23.02 -0.52
CA LYS A 537 -2.03 23.51 -0.06
C LYS A 537 -1.21 24.07 -1.22
N GLU A 538 -0.20 24.90 -0.92
CA GLU A 538 0.70 25.43 -1.94
C GLU A 538 1.62 24.36 -2.55
N PHE A 539 2.13 23.42 -1.74
CA PHE A 539 3.03 22.34 -2.18
C PHE A 539 2.46 21.55 -3.37
N ASN A 540 3.28 21.29 -4.39
CA ASN A 540 2.89 20.52 -5.57
C ASN A 540 2.86 19.01 -5.30
N ASP A 541 3.69 18.53 -4.38
CA ASP A 541 3.75 17.14 -3.97
C ASP A 541 3.37 17.02 -2.50
N SER A 542 2.59 16.00 -2.17
CA SER A 542 2.20 15.66 -0.80
C SER A 542 1.85 14.18 -0.70
N SER A 543 2.10 13.56 0.45
CA SER A 543 1.50 12.26 0.79
C SER A 543 0.59 12.37 2.01
N LEU A 544 -0.44 11.55 2.00
CA LEU A 544 -1.43 11.35 3.03
C LEU A 544 -1.43 9.85 3.34
N ILE A 545 -1.58 9.44 4.60
CA ILE A 545 -1.63 8.01 4.93
C ILE A 545 -2.82 7.74 5.85
N LEU A 546 -3.61 6.75 5.46
CA LEU A 546 -4.89 6.41 6.06
C LEU A 546 -4.89 4.93 6.45
N ASP A 547 -5.35 4.62 7.67
CA ASP A 547 -5.36 3.27 8.25
C ASP A 547 -6.56 2.43 7.71
N GLU A 548 -6.82 2.50 6.41
CA GLU A 548 -7.85 1.75 5.67
C GLU A 548 -7.26 1.17 4.37
N ASN A 549 -7.80 0.02 3.94
CA ASN A 549 -7.51 -0.59 2.63
C ASN A 549 -8.42 0.08 1.57
N PHE A 550 -7.84 0.91 0.70
CA PHE A 550 -8.58 1.62 -0.35
C PHE A 550 -8.39 1.06 -1.75
N VAL A 551 -7.54 0.04 -1.93
CA VAL A 551 -7.33 -0.65 -3.21
C VAL A 551 -8.16 -1.93 -3.27
N THR A 552 -8.20 -2.69 -2.18
CA THR A 552 -9.02 -3.90 -2.03
C THR A 552 -10.22 -3.68 -1.09
N GLY A 553 -11.09 -4.68 -0.96
CA GLY A 553 -12.16 -4.70 0.04
C GLY A 553 -13.33 -3.73 -0.21
N SER A 554 -14.21 -3.61 0.80
CA SER A 554 -15.48 -2.88 0.73
C SER A 554 -15.34 -1.36 0.64
N THR A 555 -14.21 -0.82 1.07
CA THR A 555 -13.83 0.60 1.06
C THR A 555 -13.15 1.03 -0.24
N SER A 556 -12.83 0.09 -1.14
CA SER A 556 -12.04 0.34 -2.36
C SER A 556 -12.56 1.52 -3.19
N MET A 557 -11.64 2.41 -3.59
CA MET A 557 -11.95 3.58 -4.43
C MET A 557 -12.14 3.24 -5.92
N ILE A 558 -11.90 1.99 -6.34
CA ILE A 558 -11.92 1.60 -7.77
C ILE A 558 -13.26 1.96 -8.43
N GLY A 559 -13.18 2.55 -9.62
CA GLY A 559 -14.31 3.07 -10.38
C GLY A 559 -14.97 4.32 -9.78
N THR A 560 -14.43 4.88 -8.70
CA THR A 560 -14.85 6.20 -8.20
C THR A 560 -14.16 7.30 -9.01
N SER A 561 -14.95 8.25 -9.52
CA SER A 561 -14.40 9.47 -10.13
C SER A 561 -14.10 10.53 -9.08
N VAL A 562 -13.05 11.31 -9.32
CA VAL A 562 -12.77 12.55 -8.58
C VAL A 562 -12.94 13.72 -9.53
N ILE A 563 -13.77 14.70 -9.16
CA ILE A 563 -13.90 15.98 -9.85
C ILE A 563 -13.20 17.05 -9.01
N LEU A 564 -12.25 17.77 -9.64
CA LEU A 564 -11.60 18.94 -9.05
C LEU A 564 -12.08 20.23 -9.74
N LYS A 565 -12.10 21.34 -9.00
CA LYS A 565 -12.42 22.66 -9.55
C LYS A 565 -11.38 23.72 -9.22
N ASP A 566 -11.28 24.68 -10.13
CA ASP A 566 -10.52 25.93 -10.00
C ASP A 566 -11.41 27.07 -10.52
N GLY A 567 -12.15 27.70 -9.61
CA GLY A 567 -13.17 28.69 -9.93
C GLY A 567 -14.27 28.12 -10.85
N LYS A 568 -14.18 28.41 -12.15
CA LYS A 568 -15.10 27.90 -13.19
C LYS A 568 -14.53 26.72 -14.00
N GLN A 569 -13.25 26.40 -13.83
CA GLN A 569 -12.60 25.29 -14.53
C GLN A 569 -12.88 23.98 -13.79
N VAL A 570 -13.19 22.92 -14.53
CA VAL A 570 -13.54 21.60 -14.00
C VAL A 570 -12.64 20.55 -14.63
N TYR A 571 -12.10 19.69 -13.77
CA TYR A 571 -11.17 18.62 -14.12
C TYR A 571 -11.67 17.31 -13.53
N CYS A 572 -11.34 16.18 -14.15
CA CYS A 572 -11.73 14.89 -13.59
C CYS A 572 -10.76 13.77 -13.95
N GLY A 573 -10.74 12.76 -13.08
CA GLY A 573 -10.18 11.44 -13.33
C GLY A 573 -11.05 10.39 -12.63
N HIS A 574 -10.66 9.13 -12.71
CA HIS A 574 -11.20 8.05 -11.89
C HIS A 574 -10.09 7.10 -11.49
N PHE A 575 -10.31 6.35 -10.41
CA PHE A 575 -9.34 5.40 -9.91
C PHE A 575 -9.39 4.07 -10.67
N GLU A 576 -8.31 3.75 -11.38
CA GLU A 576 -8.10 2.47 -12.07
C GLU A 576 -6.70 1.89 -11.75
N PRO A 577 -6.55 0.57 -11.53
CA PRO A 577 -5.24 -0.09 -11.46
C PRO A 577 -4.53 -0.13 -12.82
N LEU A 578 -3.21 0.08 -12.82
CA LEU A 578 -2.36 -0.06 -14.02
C LEU A 578 -1.94 -1.53 -14.23
N SER A 579 -2.92 -2.38 -14.52
CA SER A 579 -2.73 -3.82 -14.75
C SER A 579 -3.75 -4.35 -15.78
N GLU A 580 -3.49 -5.53 -16.36
CA GLU A 580 -4.43 -6.16 -17.28
C GLU A 580 -5.82 -6.34 -16.67
N ARG A 581 -6.85 -6.27 -17.52
CA ARG A 581 -8.27 -6.32 -17.13
C ARG A 581 -9.01 -7.43 -17.85
N THR A 582 -9.64 -8.33 -17.09
CA THR A 582 -10.64 -9.27 -17.62
C THR A 582 -11.97 -8.52 -17.77
N ILE A 583 -12.55 -8.56 -18.98
CA ILE A 583 -13.83 -7.93 -19.30
C ILE A 583 -14.85 -9.01 -19.65
N VAL A 584 -16.05 -8.92 -19.10
CA VAL A 584 -17.14 -9.90 -19.30
C VAL A 584 -18.44 -9.17 -19.55
N PHE A 585 -19.16 -9.54 -20.60
CA PHE A 585 -20.47 -8.96 -20.94
C PHE A 585 -21.61 -9.95 -20.70
N ALA A 586 -22.77 -9.39 -20.37
CA ALA A 586 -24.08 -9.99 -20.59
C ALA A 586 -24.97 -9.00 -21.33
N GLU A 587 -25.61 -9.45 -22.40
CA GLU A 587 -26.38 -8.62 -23.33
C GLU A 587 -27.88 -8.92 -23.23
N PHE A 588 -28.71 -7.87 -23.31
CA PHE A 588 -30.14 -7.95 -23.06
C PHE A 588 -30.93 -7.52 -24.29
N ASN A 589 -31.68 -8.46 -24.87
CA ASN A 589 -32.43 -8.27 -26.11
C ASN A 589 -33.96 -8.29 -25.91
N GLU A 590 -34.47 -9.18 -25.05
CA GLU A 590 -35.85 -9.22 -24.54
C GLU A 590 -35.88 -9.90 -23.15
N PRO A 591 -36.86 -9.58 -22.27
CA PRO A 591 -37.78 -8.44 -22.33
C PRO A 591 -37.10 -7.11 -21.91
N LEU A 592 -35.90 -7.21 -21.34
CA LEU A 592 -35.00 -6.10 -21.06
C LEU A 592 -34.20 -5.75 -22.32
N GLN A 593 -33.81 -4.48 -22.42
CA GLN A 593 -32.85 -3.98 -23.40
C GLN A 593 -31.67 -3.34 -22.67
N GLY A 594 -30.44 -3.66 -23.08
CA GLY A 594 -29.23 -3.07 -22.53
C GLY A 594 -28.08 -4.05 -22.35
N TYR A 595 -27.20 -3.76 -21.39
CA TYR A 595 -25.98 -4.52 -21.13
C TYR A 595 -25.54 -4.45 -19.66
N ILE A 596 -24.79 -5.46 -19.25
CA ILE A 596 -23.91 -5.41 -18.08
C ILE A 596 -22.50 -5.74 -18.55
N LYS A 597 -21.52 -4.88 -18.22
CA LYS A 597 -20.08 -5.08 -18.40
C LYS A 597 -19.47 -5.23 -17.01
N LEU A 598 -18.91 -6.40 -16.72
CA LEU A 598 -18.07 -6.64 -15.56
C LEU A 598 -16.61 -6.38 -15.97
N THR A 599 -15.88 -5.60 -15.19
CA THR A 599 -14.43 -5.39 -15.37
C THR A 599 -13.72 -5.81 -14.09
N GLN A 600 -12.60 -6.52 -14.22
CA GLN A 600 -11.79 -6.94 -13.08
C GLN A 600 -10.30 -6.87 -13.42
N TYR A 601 -9.53 -6.24 -12.55
CA TYR A 601 -8.10 -6.00 -12.72
C TYR A 601 -7.26 -7.13 -12.11
N ALA A 602 -6.05 -7.30 -12.69
CA ALA A 602 -5.11 -8.41 -12.52
C ALA A 602 -5.55 -9.75 -13.14
N GLU A 603 -4.56 -10.51 -13.64
CA GLU A 603 -4.75 -11.80 -14.32
C GLU A 603 -5.50 -12.83 -13.46
N SER A 604 -5.07 -13.01 -12.21
CA SER A 604 -5.62 -14.00 -11.27
C SER A 604 -6.18 -13.31 -10.01
N ASN A 605 -7.23 -12.51 -10.21
CA ASN A 605 -7.79 -11.61 -9.20
C ASN A 605 -8.09 -12.24 -7.83
N TRP A 606 -8.54 -13.50 -7.81
CA TRP A 606 -8.88 -14.22 -6.57
C TRP A 606 -7.69 -14.37 -5.60
N GLU A 607 -6.46 -14.24 -6.12
CA GLU A 607 -5.19 -14.29 -5.38
C GLU A 607 -4.81 -12.91 -4.78
N VAL A 608 -5.42 -11.83 -5.27
CA VAL A 608 -5.04 -10.43 -5.01
C VAL A 608 -6.11 -9.66 -4.21
N GLY A 609 -7.40 -9.89 -4.47
CA GLY A 609 -8.51 -9.28 -3.73
C GLY A 609 -9.05 -7.94 -4.27
N TYR A 610 -8.67 -7.51 -5.48
CA TYR A 610 -9.29 -6.36 -6.14
C TYR A 610 -10.81 -6.62 -6.37
N PRO A 611 -11.72 -5.66 -6.08
CA PRO A 611 -13.15 -5.82 -6.37
C PRO A 611 -13.45 -5.88 -7.88
N THR A 612 -14.66 -6.31 -8.22
CA THR A 612 -15.17 -6.31 -9.60
C THR A 612 -15.99 -5.06 -9.85
N GLU A 613 -15.67 -4.28 -10.88
CA GLU A 613 -16.52 -3.19 -11.35
C GLU A 613 -17.70 -3.73 -12.14
N VAL A 614 -18.89 -3.18 -11.91
CA VAL A 614 -20.13 -3.60 -12.57
C VAL A 614 -20.79 -2.39 -13.21
N TYR A 615 -20.58 -2.24 -14.51
CA TYR A 615 -21.18 -1.21 -15.34
C TYR A 615 -22.47 -1.73 -15.96
N TYR A 616 -23.56 -0.97 -15.86
CA TYR A 616 -24.80 -1.41 -16.49
C TYR A 616 -25.71 -0.28 -16.96
N SER A 617 -26.50 -0.60 -17.99
CA SER A 617 -27.66 0.17 -18.41
C SER A 617 -28.77 -0.80 -18.79
N LEU A 618 -29.92 -0.70 -18.13
CA LEU A 618 -31.03 -1.64 -18.28
C LEU A 618 -32.36 -0.88 -18.35
N ASN A 619 -33.12 -1.14 -19.42
CA ASN A 619 -34.44 -0.59 -19.66
C ASN A 619 -35.42 -1.73 -20.01
N TYR A 620 -36.72 -1.55 -19.78
CA TYR A 620 -37.72 -2.41 -20.41
C TYR A 620 -37.86 -2.00 -21.88
N LYS A 621 -37.90 -2.97 -22.80
CA LYS A 621 -37.98 -2.72 -24.26
C LYS A 621 -39.18 -1.87 -24.71
N ASN A 622 -40.24 -1.85 -23.88
CA ASN A 622 -41.51 -1.17 -24.17
C ASN A 622 -41.79 0.05 -23.28
N ASP A 623 -40.89 0.44 -22.36
CA ASP A 623 -41.11 1.59 -21.47
C ASP A 623 -40.26 2.80 -21.89
N VAL A 624 -40.92 3.94 -22.02
CA VAL A 624 -40.37 5.20 -22.54
C VAL A 624 -40.27 6.27 -21.43
N ASN A 625 -40.84 6.01 -20.23
CA ASN A 625 -40.91 6.99 -19.15
C ASN A 625 -39.96 6.64 -17.99
N PRO A 626 -38.80 7.28 -17.85
CA PRO A 626 -38.02 7.22 -16.62
C PRO A 626 -38.80 7.96 -15.51
N ARG A 627 -39.60 7.21 -14.74
CA ARG A 627 -40.26 7.74 -13.54
C ARG A 627 -39.20 8.23 -12.54
N THR A 628 -39.58 9.18 -11.71
CA THR A 628 -38.71 9.85 -10.72
C THR A 628 -38.11 8.94 -9.64
N ASN A 629 -38.47 7.65 -9.62
CA ASN A 629 -37.79 6.60 -8.87
C ASN A 629 -37.51 5.40 -9.80
N PRO A 630 -36.26 4.94 -9.96
CA PRO A 630 -35.93 3.74 -10.75
C PRO A 630 -36.38 2.45 -10.04
N GLU A 631 -36.84 1.44 -10.80
CA GLU A 631 -37.14 0.12 -10.23
C GLU A 631 -35.86 -0.58 -9.73
N ARG A 632 -35.93 -1.20 -8.54
CA ARG A 632 -34.87 -2.08 -8.03
C ARG A 632 -35.05 -3.50 -8.58
N ILE A 633 -33.99 -4.03 -9.15
CA ILE A 633 -33.91 -5.43 -9.60
C ILE A 633 -32.75 -6.13 -8.88
N TYR A 634 -32.88 -7.44 -8.68
CA TYR A 634 -31.86 -8.29 -8.08
C TYR A 634 -31.15 -9.11 -9.16
N TRP A 635 -29.86 -9.37 -8.93
CA TRP A 635 -29.00 -10.08 -9.86
C TRP A 635 -28.19 -11.17 -9.14
N GLU A 636 -28.09 -12.32 -9.80
CA GLU A 636 -27.45 -13.54 -9.30
C GLU A 636 -26.64 -14.17 -10.43
N VAL A 637 -25.58 -14.92 -10.13
CA VAL A 637 -24.96 -15.84 -11.09
C VAL A 637 -25.43 -17.25 -10.80
N VAL A 638 -25.88 -17.96 -11.83
CA VAL A 638 -26.44 -19.31 -11.76
C VAL A 638 -25.69 -20.28 -12.69
N ASN A 639 -25.68 -21.56 -12.32
CA ASN A 639 -25.10 -22.62 -13.14
C ASN A 639 -26.17 -23.30 -13.99
N MET A 640 -26.15 -23.10 -15.31
CA MET A 640 -27.16 -23.61 -16.25
C MET A 640 -26.74 -24.94 -16.90
N GLN A 641 -26.42 -25.94 -16.09
CA GLN A 641 -26.14 -27.31 -16.55
C GLN A 641 -27.45 -28.02 -16.92
N ASN A 642 -27.96 -27.75 -18.13
CA ASN A 642 -29.23 -28.26 -18.69
C ASN A 642 -30.50 -27.88 -17.89
N MET A 643 -30.39 -26.97 -16.92
CA MET A 643 -31.51 -26.46 -16.12
C MET A 643 -32.18 -25.27 -16.81
N THR A 644 -33.48 -25.07 -16.56
CA THR A 644 -34.16 -23.83 -16.95
C THR A 644 -33.74 -22.68 -16.03
N CYS A 645 -33.79 -21.43 -16.49
CA CYS A 645 -33.45 -20.26 -15.66
C CYS A 645 -34.17 -20.21 -14.29
N LYS A 646 -35.40 -20.76 -14.22
CA LYS A 646 -36.19 -20.88 -12.98
C LYS A 646 -35.73 -22.01 -12.04
N SER A 647 -35.16 -23.09 -12.57
CA SER A 647 -34.67 -24.24 -11.80
C SER A 647 -33.16 -24.20 -11.52
N SER A 648 -32.42 -23.32 -12.21
CA SER A 648 -30.97 -23.18 -12.06
C SER A 648 -30.58 -22.75 -10.65
N ILE A 649 -29.59 -23.42 -10.07
CA ILE A 649 -29.05 -23.09 -8.75
C ILE A 649 -28.11 -21.88 -8.83
N ILE A 650 -28.07 -21.08 -7.76
CA ILE A 650 -27.06 -20.02 -7.58
C ILE A 650 -25.68 -20.67 -7.58
N PHE A 651 -24.70 -20.04 -8.22
CA PHE A 651 -23.34 -20.55 -8.27
C PHE A 651 -22.69 -20.48 -6.88
N ASN A 652 -22.68 -21.62 -6.19
CA ASN A 652 -22.20 -21.78 -4.83
C ASN A 652 -21.16 -22.92 -4.75
N PRO A 653 -19.93 -22.73 -5.27
CA PRO A 653 -18.88 -23.77 -5.27
C PRO A 653 -18.36 -24.13 -3.87
N PHE A 654 -18.87 -23.46 -2.85
CA PHE A 654 -18.45 -23.53 -1.46
C PHE A 654 -19.53 -24.09 -0.53
N HIS A 655 -20.76 -24.29 -1.04
CA HIS A 655 -21.94 -24.66 -0.24
C HIS A 655 -22.25 -23.68 0.91
N ALA A 656 -21.85 -22.41 0.76
CA ALA A 656 -22.07 -21.34 1.74
C ALA A 656 -23.57 -21.11 2.01
N ASN A 657 -23.90 -20.83 3.28
CA ASN A 657 -25.29 -20.73 3.74
C ASN A 657 -25.93 -19.37 3.41
N GLU A 658 -26.89 -19.38 2.47
CA GLU A 658 -27.59 -18.16 2.03
C GLU A 658 -28.38 -17.45 3.15
N THR A 659 -28.76 -18.14 4.24
CA THR A 659 -29.47 -17.47 5.36
C THR A 659 -28.58 -16.54 6.20
N GLU A 660 -27.26 -16.64 6.08
CA GLU A 660 -26.29 -15.80 6.80
C GLU A 660 -25.67 -14.71 5.90
N CYS A 661 -25.89 -14.83 4.58
CA CYS A 661 -25.44 -13.89 3.57
C CYS A 661 -26.13 -12.53 3.73
N THR A 662 -25.34 -11.49 3.98
CA THR A 662 -25.81 -10.10 4.05
C THR A 662 -24.79 -9.16 3.37
N PRO A 663 -25.17 -7.94 2.97
CA PRO A 663 -24.21 -6.96 2.44
C PRO A 663 -23.06 -6.61 3.41
N GLN A 664 -23.31 -6.75 4.72
CA GLN A 664 -22.32 -6.59 5.77
C GLN A 664 -21.44 -7.84 5.90
N ARG A 665 -22.05 -9.04 5.88
CA ARG A 665 -21.36 -10.34 5.91
C ARG A 665 -21.27 -10.98 4.52
N HIS A 666 -20.67 -10.26 3.59
CA HIS A 666 -20.57 -10.71 2.20
C HIS A 666 -19.61 -11.91 2.04
N GLU A 667 -18.76 -12.18 3.04
CA GLU A 667 -17.92 -13.38 3.12
C GLU A 667 -18.75 -14.68 3.15
N LEU A 668 -19.91 -14.66 3.83
CA LEU A 668 -20.80 -15.81 3.97
C LEU A 668 -21.73 -16.04 2.76
N CYS A 669 -21.68 -15.16 1.76
CA CYS A 669 -22.51 -15.27 0.58
C CYS A 669 -22.00 -16.31 -0.42
N PRO A 670 -22.87 -17.09 -1.08
CA PRO A 670 -22.54 -17.77 -2.33
C PRO A 670 -21.85 -16.80 -3.32
N ILE A 671 -20.87 -17.25 -4.11
CA ILE A 671 -20.21 -16.38 -5.12
C ILE A 671 -21.27 -15.76 -6.05
N GLY A 672 -22.24 -16.57 -6.47
CA GLY A 672 -23.35 -16.12 -7.32
C GLY A 672 -24.40 -15.26 -6.64
N SER A 673 -24.33 -14.98 -5.34
CA SER A 673 -25.27 -14.08 -4.63
C SER A 673 -24.87 -12.60 -4.85
N ALA A 674 -24.76 -12.22 -6.13
CA ALA A 674 -24.05 -11.01 -6.56
C ALA A 674 -24.68 -9.71 -6.04
N ALA A 675 -26.01 -9.62 -5.95
CA ALA A 675 -26.69 -8.48 -5.36
C ALA A 675 -26.39 -8.27 -3.86
N ASN A 676 -26.16 -9.35 -3.10
CA ASN A 676 -25.77 -9.28 -1.68
C ASN A 676 -24.26 -9.01 -1.52
N ARG A 677 -23.44 -9.48 -2.46
CA ARG A 677 -22.01 -9.12 -2.57
C ARG A 677 -21.76 -7.70 -3.11
N SER A 678 -22.81 -6.93 -3.34
CA SER A 678 -22.75 -5.57 -3.89
C SER A 678 -23.97 -4.74 -3.45
N LYS A 679 -24.82 -4.34 -4.40
CA LYS A 679 -26.12 -3.67 -4.18
C LYS A 679 -27.13 -4.19 -5.23
N PRO A 680 -28.45 -4.10 -4.97
CA PRO A 680 -29.46 -4.28 -6.01
C PRO A 680 -29.27 -3.26 -7.14
N MET A 681 -29.55 -3.69 -8.37
CA MET A 681 -29.43 -2.85 -9.56
C MET A 681 -30.66 -1.95 -9.73
N LEU A 682 -30.50 -0.88 -10.51
CA LEU A 682 -31.49 0.18 -10.71
C LEU A 682 -31.80 0.38 -12.20
N MET A 683 -33.06 0.22 -12.57
CA MET A 683 -33.54 0.35 -13.96
C MET A 683 -33.56 1.81 -14.46
N HIS A 684 -33.75 2.00 -15.77
CA HIS A 684 -34.01 3.29 -16.44
C HIS A 684 -32.87 4.32 -16.47
N ALA A 685 -31.65 3.96 -16.04
CA ALA A 685 -30.46 4.80 -16.20
C ALA A 685 -29.17 3.97 -16.34
N ARG A 686 -28.02 4.67 -16.40
CA ARG A 686 -26.67 4.07 -16.35
C ARG A 686 -26.11 4.17 -14.94
N TYR A 687 -25.54 3.08 -14.46
CA TYR A 687 -24.99 2.99 -13.11
C TYR A 687 -23.67 2.21 -13.10
N HIS A 688 -22.94 2.41 -12.01
CA HIS A 688 -21.76 1.64 -11.64
C HIS A 688 -21.95 1.18 -10.18
N LEU A 689 -21.51 -0.04 -9.88
CA LEU A 689 -21.37 -0.57 -8.52
C LEU A 689 -20.18 -1.53 -8.49
N THR A 690 -19.57 -1.72 -7.32
CA THR A 690 -18.50 -2.71 -7.12
C THR A 690 -19.04 -3.96 -6.43
N ALA A 691 -18.52 -5.13 -6.81
CA ALA A 691 -18.90 -6.43 -6.26
C ALA A 691 -17.70 -7.16 -5.63
N GLN A 692 -17.88 -7.58 -4.38
CA GLN A 692 -16.84 -8.14 -3.53
C GLN A 692 -16.71 -9.65 -3.71
N MET A 693 -15.49 -10.13 -3.97
CA MET A 693 -15.15 -11.53 -4.23
C MET A 693 -16.01 -12.18 -5.34
N LEU A 694 -16.19 -11.48 -6.47
CA LEU A 694 -16.89 -11.98 -7.66
C LEU A 694 -15.88 -12.27 -8.80
N PRO A 695 -15.03 -13.31 -8.68
CA PRO A 695 -13.93 -13.54 -9.62
C PRO A 695 -14.39 -13.75 -11.06
N LEU A 696 -13.72 -13.07 -12.00
CA LEU A 696 -13.84 -13.26 -13.45
C LEU A 696 -12.75 -14.19 -14.01
N SER A 697 -11.70 -14.48 -13.23
CA SER A 697 -10.64 -15.46 -13.56
C SER A 697 -10.42 -16.51 -12.46
N GLY A 698 -9.56 -17.50 -12.71
CA GLY A 698 -9.27 -18.59 -11.78
C GLY A 698 -10.36 -19.67 -11.65
N PRO A 699 -10.19 -20.65 -10.74
CA PRO A 699 -11.05 -21.83 -10.63
C PRO A 699 -12.48 -21.52 -10.18
N TYR A 700 -12.68 -20.35 -9.58
CA TYR A 700 -13.97 -19.87 -9.07
C TYR A 700 -14.68 -18.89 -10.01
N SER A 701 -14.12 -18.65 -11.21
CA SER A 701 -14.61 -17.65 -12.17
C SER A 701 -16.10 -17.79 -12.50
N VAL A 702 -16.82 -16.66 -12.59
CA VAL A 702 -18.21 -16.56 -13.07
C VAL A 702 -18.34 -16.55 -14.61
N VAL A 703 -17.24 -16.51 -15.35
CA VAL A 703 -17.24 -16.58 -16.82
C VAL A 703 -17.84 -17.90 -17.30
N GLY A 704 -18.56 -17.85 -18.42
CA GLY A 704 -19.26 -19.00 -19.02
C GLY A 704 -20.50 -19.45 -18.24
N LYS A 705 -20.79 -18.85 -17.09
CA LYS A 705 -22.05 -19.05 -16.36
C LYS A 705 -23.11 -18.09 -16.87
N HIS A 706 -24.29 -18.11 -16.27
CA HIS A 706 -25.37 -17.21 -16.65
C HIS A 706 -25.74 -16.31 -15.47
N MET A 707 -26.01 -15.04 -15.75
CA MET A 707 -26.56 -14.10 -14.79
C MET A 707 -28.09 -14.15 -14.84
N ARG A 708 -28.73 -14.43 -13.72
CA ARG A 708 -30.18 -14.38 -13.52
C ARG A 708 -30.59 -13.01 -13.00
N ILE A 709 -31.57 -12.39 -13.64
CA ILE A 709 -32.19 -11.13 -13.17
C ILE A 709 -33.60 -11.38 -12.63
N ARG A 710 -33.95 -10.69 -11.54
CA ARG A 710 -35.24 -10.79 -10.85
C ARG A 710 -35.80 -9.40 -10.53
N SER A 711 -37.11 -9.21 -10.64
CA SER A 711 -37.75 -7.94 -10.26
C SER A 711 -37.84 -7.76 -8.74
N ALA A 712 -38.27 -6.58 -8.29
CA ALA A 712 -38.50 -6.31 -6.86
C ALA A 712 -39.46 -7.34 -6.19
N ASN A 713 -40.39 -7.90 -6.96
CA ASN A 713 -41.35 -8.92 -6.52
C ASN A 713 -40.79 -10.36 -6.61
N ASN A 714 -39.47 -10.51 -6.65
CA ASN A 714 -38.73 -11.78 -6.68
C ASN A 714 -38.95 -12.68 -7.92
N ASN A 715 -39.78 -12.23 -8.87
CA ASN A 715 -40.07 -12.88 -10.15
C ASN A 715 -38.85 -12.85 -11.07
N ILE A 716 -38.53 -13.97 -11.70
CA ILE A 716 -37.38 -14.11 -12.61
C ILE A 716 -37.73 -13.48 -13.98
N ILE A 717 -36.90 -12.54 -14.42
CA ILE A 717 -37.05 -11.82 -15.70
C ILE A 717 -36.34 -12.58 -16.83
N GLY A 718 -35.17 -13.18 -16.55
CA GLY A 718 -34.40 -13.96 -17.54
C GLY A 718 -33.03 -14.37 -17.01
N CYS A 719 -32.34 -15.19 -17.79
CA CYS A 719 -30.94 -15.58 -17.57
C CYS A 719 -30.13 -15.30 -18.84
N TYR A 720 -28.95 -14.69 -18.68
CA TYR A 720 -28.15 -14.15 -19.78
C TYR A 720 -26.70 -14.64 -19.62
N PRO A 721 -26.03 -15.13 -20.67
CA PRO A 721 -24.67 -15.68 -20.55
C PRO A 721 -23.65 -14.60 -20.18
N LEU A 722 -22.65 -14.97 -19.38
CA LEU A 722 -21.49 -14.14 -19.02
C LEU A 722 -20.32 -14.50 -19.94
N VAL A 723 -20.18 -13.74 -21.03
CA VAL A 723 -19.22 -13.99 -22.11
C VAL A 723 -17.98 -13.12 -21.89
N LYS A 724 -16.78 -13.72 -21.82
CA LYS A 724 -15.52 -12.96 -21.82
C LYS A 724 -15.35 -12.28 -23.17
N VAL A 725 -14.90 -11.02 -23.16
CA VAL A 725 -14.45 -10.30 -24.36
C VAL A 725 -13.01 -9.84 -24.16
N SER A 726 -12.36 -9.54 -25.28
CA SER A 726 -11.05 -8.87 -25.31
C SER A 726 -11.22 -7.44 -25.82
N GLU A 727 -10.13 -6.68 -25.91
CA GLU A 727 -10.12 -5.31 -26.39
C GLU A 727 -9.11 -5.10 -27.52
N ALA A 728 -9.51 -4.36 -28.55
CA ALA A 728 -8.63 -3.95 -29.65
C ALA A 728 -8.71 -2.43 -29.82
N SER A 729 -7.56 -1.75 -29.76
CA SER A 729 -7.46 -0.29 -29.85
C SER A 729 -6.70 0.15 -31.11
N PHE A 730 -7.25 1.13 -31.84
CA PHE A 730 -6.67 1.66 -33.07
C PHE A 730 -7.00 3.13 -33.29
N ARG A 731 -6.29 3.77 -34.22
CA ARG A 731 -6.48 5.16 -34.63
C ARG A 731 -7.28 5.23 -35.93
N TRP A 732 -8.40 5.93 -35.95
CA TRP A 732 -9.27 6.06 -37.12
C TRP A 732 -9.39 7.51 -37.61
N THR A 733 -9.13 7.73 -38.90
CA THR A 733 -9.16 9.04 -39.55
C THR A 733 -10.50 9.28 -40.22
N VAL A 734 -11.19 10.36 -39.83
CA VAL A 734 -12.50 10.77 -40.39
C VAL A 734 -12.58 12.27 -40.58
N LEU A 735 -13.60 12.75 -41.28
CA LEU A 735 -13.87 14.18 -41.43
C LEU A 735 -14.15 14.84 -40.06
N SER A 736 -13.59 16.04 -39.85
CA SER A 736 -13.65 16.75 -38.55
C SER A 736 -15.05 17.19 -38.09
N ASN A 737 -16.06 17.06 -38.96
CA ASN A 737 -17.46 17.44 -38.69
C ASN A 737 -18.24 16.42 -37.84
N LEU A 738 -17.70 15.21 -37.63
CA LEU A 738 -18.34 14.22 -36.77
C LEU A 738 -18.20 14.57 -35.29
N THR A 739 -19.30 14.43 -34.53
CA THR A 739 -19.29 14.41 -33.06
C THR A 739 -18.83 13.04 -32.55
N LEU A 740 -18.41 12.92 -31.28
CA LEU A 740 -18.01 11.64 -30.68
C LEU A 740 -19.08 10.55 -30.83
N VAL A 741 -20.34 10.87 -30.54
CA VAL A 741 -21.50 9.97 -30.75
C VAL A 741 -21.70 9.62 -32.23
N GLY A 742 -21.34 10.52 -33.16
CA GLY A 742 -21.36 10.27 -34.60
C GLY A 742 -20.26 9.29 -35.04
N VAL A 743 -19.01 9.51 -34.61
CA VAL A 743 -17.87 8.61 -34.83
C VAL A 743 -18.18 7.22 -34.30
N GLN A 744 -18.68 7.15 -33.06
CA GLN A 744 -19.01 5.90 -32.40
C GLN A 744 -20.12 5.12 -33.14
N LYS A 745 -21.19 5.80 -33.55
CA LYS A 745 -22.27 5.18 -34.36
C LYS A 745 -21.76 4.71 -35.73
N ALA A 746 -20.79 5.41 -36.31
CA ALA A 746 -20.16 5.00 -37.56
C ALA A 746 -19.31 3.73 -37.37
N ILE A 747 -18.45 3.66 -36.35
CA ILE A 747 -17.70 2.44 -35.98
C ILE A 747 -18.65 1.26 -35.67
N SER A 748 -19.65 1.48 -34.83
CA SER A 748 -20.65 0.46 -34.45
C SER A 748 -21.34 -0.13 -35.68
N LYS A 749 -21.78 0.72 -36.63
CA LYS A 749 -22.35 0.27 -37.91
C LYS A 749 -21.31 -0.41 -38.81
N ARG A 750 -20.07 0.09 -38.87
CA ARG A 750 -19.01 -0.41 -39.75
C ARG A 750 -18.53 -1.80 -39.33
N CYS A 751 -18.33 -2.02 -38.03
CA CYS A 751 -17.84 -3.28 -37.46
C CYS A 751 -18.97 -4.26 -37.09
N ASN A 752 -20.24 -3.86 -37.24
CA ASN A 752 -21.42 -4.60 -36.80
C ASN A 752 -21.38 -5.00 -35.31
N VAL A 753 -20.91 -4.08 -34.46
CA VAL A 753 -20.86 -4.24 -32.99
C VAL A 753 -21.85 -3.30 -32.30
N PRO A 754 -22.44 -3.68 -31.16
CA PRO A 754 -23.29 -2.77 -30.38
C PRO A 754 -22.57 -1.49 -29.96
N ILE A 755 -23.29 -0.36 -29.92
CA ILE A 755 -22.71 0.96 -29.58
C ILE A 755 -21.94 0.91 -28.25
N TYR A 756 -22.51 0.28 -27.21
CA TYR A 756 -21.89 0.17 -25.87
C TYR A 756 -20.58 -0.66 -25.82
N LYS A 757 -20.20 -1.33 -26.91
CA LYS A 757 -18.93 -2.06 -27.06
C LYS A 757 -17.87 -1.25 -27.82
N VAL A 758 -18.18 -0.03 -28.24
CA VAL A 758 -17.23 0.91 -28.84
C VAL A 758 -16.89 1.99 -27.81
N GLU A 759 -15.66 2.00 -27.31
CA GLU A 759 -15.12 3.09 -26.49
C GLU A 759 -14.42 4.10 -27.44
N VAL A 760 -14.65 5.41 -27.25
CA VAL A 760 -14.02 6.48 -28.03
C VAL A 760 -13.32 7.43 -27.08
N ASP A 761 -12.05 7.73 -27.32
CA ASP A 761 -11.36 8.71 -26.48
C ASP A 761 -11.92 10.12 -26.69
N TYR A 762 -11.95 10.89 -25.60
CA TYR A 762 -12.43 12.27 -25.61
C TYR A 762 -11.43 13.24 -26.27
N THR A 763 -10.18 12.82 -26.48
CA THR A 763 -9.16 13.53 -27.25
C THR A 763 -9.11 13.07 -28.70
N ARG A 764 -8.80 14.01 -29.60
CA ARG A 764 -8.70 13.79 -31.05
C ARG A 764 -7.62 14.69 -31.66
N GLU A 765 -6.93 14.18 -32.66
CA GLU A 765 -5.79 14.87 -33.30
C GLU A 765 -6.24 15.45 -34.65
N PHE A 766 -5.89 16.70 -34.96
CA PHE A 766 -6.17 17.28 -36.28
C PHE A 766 -5.21 16.72 -37.34
N TYR A 767 -5.75 16.35 -38.51
CA TYR A 767 -4.98 15.80 -39.61
C TYR A 767 -5.26 16.56 -40.91
N LYS A 768 -4.23 17.24 -41.44
CA LYS A 768 -4.18 17.99 -42.71
C LYS A 768 -5.24 19.08 -42.96
N GLY A 769 -6.14 19.33 -42.01
CA GLY A 769 -7.07 20.48 -41.98
C GLY A 769 -8.54 20.11 -42.14
N LYS A 770 -8.88 19.07 -42.93
CA LYS A 770 -10.28 18.58 -43.07
C LYS A 770 -10.60 17.35 -42.23
N CYS A 771 -9.57 16.67 -41.72
CA CYS A 771 -9.69 15.39 -41.02
C CYS A 771 -9.27 15.46 -39.55
N THR A 772 -9.71 14.45 -38.81
CA THR A 772 -9.44 14.24 -37.40
C THR A 772 -9.22 12.75 -37.15
N ILE A 773 -8.16 12.44 -36.42
CA ILE A 773 -7.85 11.08 -35.95
C ILE A 773 -8.46 10.93 -34.55
N TYR A 774 -9.24 9.86 -34.37
CA TYR A 774 -9.80 9.45 -33.09
C TYR A 774 -9.15 8.15 -32.63
N TRP A 775 -8.93 8.02 -31.32
CA TRP A 775 -8.57 6.74 -30.71
C TRP A 775 -9.85 5.97 -30.39
N ILE A 776 -9.96 4.75 -30.93
CA ILE A 776 -11.11 3.86 -30.85
C ILE A 776 -10.69 2.57 -30.17
N THR A 777 -11.50 2.07 -29.23
CA THR A 777 -11.37 0.72 -28.68
C THR A 777 -12.65 -0.06 -28.91
N ILE A 778 -12.56 -1.31 -29.36
CA ILE A 778 -13.70 -2.22 -29.52
C ILE A 778 -13.57 -3.39 -28.54
N LEU A 779 -14.68 -3.71 -27.88
CA LEU A 779 -14.79 -4.76 -26.86
C LEU A 779 -15.66 -5.91 -27.37
N GLU A 780 -15.05 -7.02 -27.80
CA GLU A 780 -15.78 -8.11 -28.45
C GLU A 780 -15.02 -9.45 -28.31
N GLU A 781 -15.64 -10.58 -28.67
CA GLU A 781 -14.96 -11.88 -28.71
C GLU A 781 -13.81 -11.91 -29.74
N ASP A 782 -12.73 -12.63 -29.42
CA ASP A 782 -11.46 -12.62 -30.19
C ASP A 782 -11.65 -12.83 -31.69
N HIS A 783 -12.44 -13.83 -32.08
CA HIS A 783 -12.73 -14.20 -33.48
C HIS A 783 -13.45 -13.11 -34.30
N LYS A 784 -14.08 -12.13 -33.64
CA LYS A 784 -14.69 -10.95 -34.29
C LYS A 784 -13.69 -9.79 -34.33
N LEU A 785 -12.88 -9.62 -33.28
CA LEU A 785 -11.82 -8.61 -33.24
C LEU A 785 -10.77 -8.88 -34.32
N GLU A 786 -10.33 -10.12 -34.47
CA GLU A 786 -9.45 -10.59 -35.55
C GLU A 786 -9.99 -10.14 -36.92
N LYS A 787 -11.26 -10.46 -37.23
CA LYS A 787 -11.90 -10.03 -38.48
C LYS A 787 -11.98 -8.50 -38.64
N ILE A 788 -12.28 -7.77 -37.57
CA ILE A 788 -12.37 -6.29 -37.61
C ILE A 788 -10.99 -5.67 -37.91
N LEU A 789 -9.92 -6.23 -37.32
CA LEU A 789 -8.54 -5.81 -37.57
C LEU A 789 -8.06 -6.19 -38.98
N ASP A 790 -8.47 -7.36 -39.49
CA ASP A 790 -8.26 -7.77 -40.89
C ASP A 790 -8.93 -6.82 -41.89
N GLU A 791 -10.09 -6.25 -41.57
CA GLU A 791 -10.75 -5.22 -42.38
C GLU A 791 -10.13 -3.82 -42.22
N PHE A 792 -9.19 -3.63 -41.28
CA PHE A 792 -8.52 -2.36 -41.00
C PHE A 792 -7.17 -2.20 -41.70
N ASP A 793 -6.81 -0.96 -42.01
CA ASP A 793 -5.53 -0.52 -42.59
C ASP A 793 -4.84 0.39 -41.57
N VAL A 794 -3.83 -0.17 -40.89
CA VAL A 794 -3.12 0.47 -39.78
C VAL A 794 -2.23 1.63 -40.27
N GLU A 795 -1.66 1.52 -41.47
CA GLU A 795 -0.83 2.58 -42.06
C GLU A 795 -1.68 3.78 -42.47
N GLN A 796 -2.81 3.52 -43.15
CA GLN A 796 -3.72 4.56 -43.64
C GLN A 796 -4.75 5.00 -42.59
N ASN A 797 -4.75 4.38 -41.39
CA ASN A 797 -5.62 4.69 -40.26
C ASN A 797 -7.12 4.71 -40.65
N ARG A 798 -7.56 3.72 -41.45
CA ARG A 798 -8.92 3.60 -42.03
C ARG A 798 -9.33 2.14 -42.24
N PHE A 799 -10.60 1.86 -42.54
CA PHE A 799 -10.98 0.54 -43.04
C PHE A 799 -10.60 0.38 -44.51
N LYS A 800 -10.24 -0.83 -44.94
CA LYS A 800 -9.87 -1.16 -46.33
C LYS A 800 -11.01 -0.90 -47.34
N SER A 801 -12.24 -0.78 -46.85
CA SER A 801 -13.43 -0.43 -47.63
C SER A 801 -13.97 0.99 -47.33
N ASP A 802 -13.22 1.84 -46.65
CA ASP A 802 -13.48 3.29 -46.62
C ASP A 802 -12.99 3.93 -47.93
N ASN A 803 -13.76 4.87 -48.49
CA ASN A 803 -13.29 5.69 -49.62
C ASN A 803 -12.07 6.51 -49.20
N VAL A 804 -11.15 6.79 -50.12
CA VAL A 804 -10.00 7.68 -49.86
C VAL A 804 -10.53 9.08 -49.51
N ILE A 805 -10.33 9.49 -48.26
CA ILE A 805 -10.75 10.81 -47.77
C ILE A 805 -9.68 11.83 -48.17
N ASP A 806 -10.04 12.83 -48.98
CA ASP A 806 -9.22 14.03 -49.13
C ASP A 806 -9.25 14.83 -47.82
N CYS A 807 -8.16 14.73 -47.07
CA CYS A 807 -7.96 15.49 -45.84
C CYS A 807 -7.38 16.91 -46.07
N GLY A 808 -7.11 17.29 -47.33
CA GLY A 808 -6.30 18.43 -47.71
C GLY A 808 -4.80 18.10 -47.73
N GLU A 809 -4.01 19.01 -48.30
CA GLU A 809 -2.58 19.13 -47.97
C GLU A 809 -2.43 20.11 -46.81
N GLY A 810 -1.44 19.87 -45.94
CA GLY A 810 -1.25 20.68 -44.74
C GLY A 810 -0.76 22.08 -45.09
N VAL A 811 -1.41 23.11 -44.56
CA VAL A 811 -0.98 24.51 -44.68
C VAL A 811 0.41 24.67 -44.04
N GLN A 812 1.43 24.76 -44.88
CA GLN A 812 2.69 25.43 -44.50
C GLN A 812 2.48 26.94 -44.57
N ASN A 813 3.19 27.70 -43.74
CA ASN A 813 3.12 29.15 -43.77
C ASN A 813 3.92 29.66 -44.97
N GLU A 814 3.29 30.39 -45.90
CA GLU A 814 3.86 31.57 -46.58
C GLU A 814 2.81 32.28 -47.44
N GLU A 815 3.21 33.33 -48.16
CA GLU A 815 2.43 34.55 -48.37
C GLU A 815 1.43 34.57 -49.56
N SER A 816 0.42 35.44 -49.41
CA SER A 816 -0.34 36.20 -50.42
C SER A 816 -0.47 35.70 -51.88
N VAL A 817 -1.72 35.47 -52.30
CA VAL A 817 -2.25 35.98 -53.57
C VAL A 817 -3.65 36.58 -53.33
N THR A 818 -3.97 37.67 -54.03
CA THR A 818 -5.19 38.48 -53.89
C THR A 818 -6.35 37.98 -54.77
N GLU A 819 -7.54 38.57 -54.57
CA GLU A 819 -8.71 38.62 -55.47
C GLU A 819 -9.61 37.38 -55.58
N ALA A 820 -10.83 37.55 -55.05
CA ALA A 820 -12.07 36.95 -55.55
C ALA A 820 -13.17 38.03 -55.49
N PRO A 821 -14.12 38.10 -56.45
CA PRO A 821 -14.98 39.26 -56.63
C PRO A 821 -16.18 39.36 -55.67
N GLU A 822 -16.70 40.58 -55.60
CA GLU A 822 -17.84 41.05 -54.80
C GLU A 822 -19.21 40.70 -55.42
N ILE A 823 -20.26 40.52 -54.59
CA ILE A 823 -21.67 41.00 -54.74
C ILE A 823 -22.66 40.24 -53.81
N GLU A 824 -23.36 41.01 -52.94
CA GLU A 824 -24.74 40.89 -52.39
C GLU A 824 -25.34 39.55 -51.87
N THR A 825 -26.34 39.46 -50.97
CA THR A 825 -26.99 40.26 -49.87
C THR A 825 -27.85 39.25 -49.04
N GLN A 826 -28.52 39.48 -47.90
CA GLN A 826 -28.70 40.59 -46.93
C GLN A 826 -29.08 39.98 -45.55
N PRO A 827 -28.72 40.57 -44.38
CA PRO A 827 -29.09 40.03 -43.07
C PRO A 827 -30.48 40.50 -42.56
N PRO A 828 -31.24 39.66 -41.83
CA PRO A 828 -32.49 40.07 -41.19
C PRO A 828 -32.26 40.97 -39.96
N LYS A 829 -33.19 41.89 -39.71
CA LYS A 829 -33.04 42.99 -38.72
C LYS A 829 -33.34 42.55 -37.28
N ILE A 830 -32.56 43.08 -36.34
CA ILE A 830 -32.92 43.17 -34.92
C ILE A 830 -33.93 44.31 -34.75
N LEU A 831 -34.99 44.10 -33.96
CA LEU A 831 -35.76 45.18 -33.36
C LEU A 831 -35.46 45.25 -31.86
N GLN A 832 -34.94 46.39 -31.41
CA GLN A 832 -34.99 46.82 -30.01
C GLN A 832 -36.03 47.94 -29.89
N SER A 833 -36.82 47.91 -28.81
CA SER A 833 -37.66 49.05 -28.40
C SER A 833 -37.59 49.21 -26.89
N SER A 834 -36.92 50.26 -26.44
CA SER A 834 -36.75 50.59 -25.02
C SER A 834 -37.60 51.80 -24.64
N SER A 835 -38.32 51.71 -23.53
CA SER A 835 -38.86 52.86 -22.80
C SER A 835 -38.80 52.59 -21.29
N THR A 836 -38.53 53.64 -20.51
CA THR A 836 -38.16 53.60 -19.07
C THR A 836 -39.25 54.22 -18.19
N ILE A 837 -38.95 54.46 -16.89
CA ILE A 837 -39.67 55.37 -15.95
C ILE A 837 -40.98 54.77 -15.37
N LEU A 838 -41.34 54.85 -14.07
CA LEU A 838 -40.74 55.46 -12.85
C LEU A 838 -41.01 54.61 -11.57
N SER A 839 -40.29 54.96 -10.49
CA SER A 839 -40.43 54.65 -9.05
C SER A 839 -41.73 54.11 -8.44
N SER A 840 -41.60 53.34 -7.34
CA SER A 840 -42.07 53.76 -5.99
C SER A 840 -41.46 52.94 -4.83
N PHE A 841 -41.51 53.50 -3.62
CA PHE A 841 -41.08 52.90 -2.34
C PHE A 841 -42.04 51.78 -1.87
N VAL A 842 -41.55 50.87 -1.03
CA VAL A 842 -41.93 50.75 0.40
C VAL A 842 -40.90 49.88 1.14
N THR A 843 -40.50 50.32 2.34
CA THR A 843 -39.61 49.58 3.26
C THR A 843 -40.43 48.88 4.33
N PHE A 844 -40.08 47.65 4.73
CA PHE A 844 -40.43 47.15 6.07
C PHE A 844 -39.34 46.23 6.64
N ILE A 845 -39.12 46.34 7.96
CA ILE A 845 -38.14 45.58 8.76
C ILE A 845 -38.89 45.00 9.98
N ILE A 846 -38.65 43.72 10.28
CA ILE A 846 -38.86 42.96 11.54
C ILE A 846 -38.25 41.57 11.22
N ILE A 847 -37.17 41.02 11.79
CA ILE A 847 -36.56 40.97 13.16
C ILE A 847 -37.28 40.00 14.12
N ALA A 848 -36.50 39.08 14.72
CA ALA A 848 -36.83 38.21 15.87
C ALA A 848 -37.83 37.04 15.60
N ARG A 849 -37.74 35.86 16.27
CA ARG A 849 -36.65 35.18 17.04
C ARG A 849 -37.09 33.73 17.40
N LEU A 850 -36.15 32.92 17.92
CA LEU A 850 -36.34 31.68 18.73
C LEU A 850 -36.90 30.44 17.96
N PHE A 851 -36.30 29.24 17.93
CA PHE A 851 -35.73 28.30 18.94
C PHE A 851 -36.70 27.18 19.37
N ILE A 852 -36.14 25.98 19.61
CA ILE A 852 -36.74 24.74 20.17
C ILE A 852 -37.73 24.04 19.20
N PHE A 853 -37.71 22.72 18.95
CA PHE A 853 -36.84 21.63 19.45
C PHE A 853 -35.78 21.20 18.43
#